data_AF-A0A2H0W1N5-F1
#
_entry.id   AF-A0A2H0W1N5-F1
#
_cell.length_a   1.000
_cell.length_b   1.000
_cell.length_c   1.000
_cell.angle_alpha   90.00
_cell.angle_beta   90.00
_cell.angle_gamma   90.00
#
_symmetry.space_group_name_H-M   'P 1'
#
loop_
_entity.id
_entity.type
_entity.pdbx_description
1 polymer ?
#
loop_
_entity_poly.entity_id
_entity_poly.type
_entity_poly.pdbx_seq_one_letter_code
_entity_poly.pdbx_strand_id
1 'polypeptide(L)'
;MLKELCLANAQLRTQEQKRIRHLDLNVNRPLTMLAQIIIILKIMKLSVQSLKGRTALAWVLGGLITIGIYAILFLPAFLHSQFFFPFIVPKNIVFRIIVEIIFGAYVILAMTKKFPRPRLDWLSGSVALLFVVMVVSMFFGENLRSSLFSTYERMSGVIHYLHVFLFFFVLTQFITSKKQIADFLTFTVFVNLVIALLALTQQLNIPVFLASSGGTRLTGTIGNAAFYGGYLVLNIFIVLFFLLSNSKSKLQLNPKVFAWSIILFDIFIVGHEFLMRSRGLDGGLFFAILKSNILIAIAIGLNALAIWYLLKLSRPWRYMSNKIVLWSLLIFQIYILFHTQTRGAIIALLAGLVLLAGFLGHVSDKKKTKQTYYGLGLLLIFIQLIFYLIRDSRLVTESIVLARLGKEIPLVGIYFSVLMLVILLVYSFWRKQKNLAAFFSVIVFVILLATPYTAYKVRNEPWAQASFPVNLIIVPLNSFLTGPGSTTIESRVLTWQASWSGWKDHLLLGYGPENYYIAFNKNFPIPIYQDAGSRIWFDRAHNFVFDWGVSTGILGLAAYASIFVVAFWYLLILYRRDRSNRAFAALMALLVAFLIQNLFVFDTLNTDVVIFLIFASLVPLVHGRPEQRQLNHDVIKVKYGQAALIILVVAVFIYHFNVKPARANHELFKVLRQINQQAITFNDAVDSLEHSINTGLIGKDEARQQLANFVLPQLGNDKIAPDDRLKAMQLVLKELKKTAANNPQNTRYLLWLAQAYNRAARVDPQYAQSAIKVLNQAIEISEKRAGVYYELGQSYLLANQPDQAIEALEFAVQLNPDIRESQMNLGSVLILLDKHDKFDGLLNDVISRDILLLGDYLRFVDMYKNKNDVQRVLRLYQVAVEKFTDNPDVYVSLAQTYKQLSEDTLAKQAFEQALKLKPDLDISLDDL
;
A
#
# COMPACT_ATOMS: atom_id res chain seq x y z
N MET A 1 -31.73 -44.63 -50.02
CA MET A 1 -31.69 -43.71 -48.85
C MET A 1 -30.29 -43.30 -48.38
N LEU A 2 -29.47 -44.11 -47.70
CA LEU A 2 -28.14 -43.66 -47.22
C LEU A 2 -27.12 -43.38 -48.37
N LYS A 3 -27.22 -44.10 -49.48
CA LYS A 3 -26.38 -43.87 -50.69
C LYS A 3 -26.78 -42.61 -51.46
N GLU A 4 -28.07 -42.26 -51.46
CA GLU A 4 -28.60 -41.04 -52.10
C GLU A 4 -28.34 -39.78 -51.25
N LEU A 5 -28.37 -39.90 -49.92
CA LEU A 5 -27.97 -38.82 -49.01
C LEU A 5 -26.47 -38.47 -49.11
N CYS A 6 -25.60 -39.44 -49.39
CA CYS A 6 -24.19 -39.18 -49.66
C CYS A 6 -23.93 -38.55 -51.03
N LEU A 7 -24.71 -38.91 -52.07
CA LEU A 7 -24.63 -38.30 -53.40
C LEU A 7 -25.13 -36.84 -53.42
N ALA A 8 -26.20 -36.53 -52.67
CA ALA A 8 -26.70 -35.17 -52.52
C ALA A 8 -25.70 -34.25 -51.79
N ASN A 9 -24.97 -34.77 -50.79
CA ASN A 9 -23.98 -34.01 -50.02
C ASN A 9 -22.66 -33.79 -50.80
N ALA A 10 -22.32 -34.69 -51.73
CA ALA A 10 -21.16 -34.55 -52.62
C ALA A 10 -21.40 -33.53 -53.75
N GLN A 11 -22.62 -33.45 -54.30
CA GLN A 11 -23.00 -32.45 -55.32
C GLN A 11 -23.11 -31.02 -54.74
N LEU A 12 -23.54 -30.87 -53.48
CA LEU A 12 -23.55 -29.56 -52.79
C LEU A 12 -22.13 -29.02 -52.53
N ARG A 13 -21.18 -29.89 -52.16
CA ARG A 13 -19.77 -29.49 -51.93
C ARG A 13 -19.04 -29.04 -53.20
N THR A 14 -19.41 -29.55 -54.37
CA THR A 14 -18.78 -29.16 -55.65
C THR A 14 -19.32 -27.85 -56.21
N GLN A 15 -20.57 -27.47 -55.89
CA GLN A 15 -21.11 -26.15 -56.26
C GLN A 15 -20.61 -25.02 -55.34
N GLU A 16 -20.39 -25.27 -54.05
CA GLU A 16 -19.79 -24.26 -53.15
C GLU A 16 -18.28 -24.06 -53.40
N GLN A 17 -17.52 -25.12 -53.71
CA GLN A 17 -16.09 -24.99 -54.01
C GLN A 17 -15.80 -24.24 -55.32
N LYS A 18 -16.71 -24.23 -56.29
CA LYS A 18 -16.57 -23.44 -57.52
C LYS A 18 -16.93 -21.96 -57.34
N ARG A 19 -17.69 -21.59 -56.30
CA ARG A 19 -18.00 -20.18 -55.98
C ARG A 19 -16.94 -19.48 -55.13
N ILE A 20 -15.98 -20.20 -54.56
CA ILE A 20 -14.99 -19.66 -53.61
C ILE A 20 -13.61 -19.37 -54.26
N ARG A 21 -13.39 -19.67 -55.54
CA ARG A 21 -12.10 -19.39 -56.21
C ARG A 21 -11.90 -17.97 -56.76
N HIS A 22 -12.89 -17.07 -56.62
CA HIS A 22 -12.76 -15.69 -57.13
C HIS A 22 -13.07 -14.59 -56.10
N LEU A 23 -13.01 -14.90 -54.81
CA LEU A 23 -13.02 -13.87 -53.76
C LEU A 23 -11.63 -13.78 -53.16
N ASP A 24 -10.81 -12.96 -53.82
CA ASP A 24 -9.58 -12.40 -53.28
C ASP A 24 -9.98 -11.46 -52.12
N LEU A 25 -10.25 -12.07 -50.97
CA LEU A 25 -10.60 -11.37 -49.75
C LEU A 25 -9.42 -11.44 -48.80
N ASN A 26 -8.62 -10.37 -48.91
CA ASN A 26 -7.64 -9.93 -47.95
C ASN A 26 -8.36 -9.57 -46.62
N VAL A 27 -8.79 -10.57 -45.83
CA VAL A 27 -9.48 -10.35 -44.54
C VAL A 27 -8.49 -10.39 -43.39
N ASN A 28 -7.81 -9.26 -43.20
CA ASN A 28 -7.32 -8.89 -41.89
C ASN A 28 -8.50 -8.43 -41.00
N ARG A 29 -8.69 -9.12 -39.86
CA ARG A 29 -9.34 -8.66 -38.61
C ARG A 29 -10.75 -8.01 -38.71
N PRO A 30 -11.84 -8.82 -38.61
CA PRO A 30 -12.92 -8.44 -37.68
C PRO A 30 -13.66 -9.61 -36.98
N LEU A 31 -13.41 -10.87 -37.36
CA LEU A 31 -14.19 -12.03 -36.87
C LEU A 31 -13.95 -12.38 -35.40
N THR A 32 -12.74 -12.16 -34.88
CA THR A 32 -12.39 -12.34 -33.46
C THR A 32 -13.07 -11.30 -32.57
N MET A 33 -13.18 -10.06 -33.06
CA MET A 33 -13.85 -8.98 -32.35
C MET A 33 -15.37 -9.21 -32.27
N LEU A 34 -15.97 -9.73 -33.34
CA LEU A 34 -17.39 -10.09 -33.37
C LEU A 34 -17.72 -11.26 -32.43
N ALA A 35 -16.85 -12.28 -32.35
CA ALA A 35 -16.99 -13.38 -31.39
C ALA A 35 -16.85 -12.90 -29.94
N GLN A 36 -15.90 -12.01 -29.65
CA GLN A 36 -15.74 -11.38 -28.34
C GLN A 36 -16.98 -10.55 -27.96
N ILE A 37 -17.53 -9.77 -28.90
CA ILE A 37 -18.76 -9.00 -28.71
C ILE A 37 -19.96 -9.94 -28.45
N ILE A 38 -20.11 -11.04 -29.17
CA ILE A 38 -21.21 -12.01 -28.97
C ILE A 38 -21.12 -12.70 -27.61
N ILE A 39 -19.91 -13.00 -27.12
CA ILE A 39 -19.69 -13.61 -25.80
C ILE A 39 -19.96 -12.59 -24.68
N ILE A 40 -19.47 -11.35 -24.83
CA ILE A 40 -19.80 -10.23 -23.95
C ILE A 40 -21.33 -10.02 -23.91
N LEU A 41 -22.01 -10.06 -25.06
CA LEU A 41 -23.47 -9.96 -25.17
C LEU A 41 -24.20 -11.14 -24.49
N LYS A 42 -23.64 -12.36 -24.50
CA LYS A 42 -24.19 -13.52 -23.76
C LYS A 42 -24.05 -13.37 -22.25
N ILE A 43 -22.95 -12.79 -21.77
CA ILE A 43 -22.73 -12.44 -20.37
C ILE A 43 -23.66 -11.28 -19.96
N MET A 44 -23.81 -10.26 -20.82
CA MET A 44 -24.80 -9.18 -20.65
C MET A 44 -26.22 -9.73 -20.54
N LYS A 45 -26.60 -10.75 -21.31
CA LYS A 45 -27.93 -11.38 -21.23
C LYS A 45 -28.21 -12.04 -19.87
N LEU A 46 -27.18 -12.35 -19.07
CA LEU A 46 -27.28 -12.95 -17.73
C LEU A 46 -27.37 -11.93 -16.59
N SER A 47 -26.83 -10.71 -16.77
CA SER A 47 -26.79 -9.62 -15.80
C SER A 47 -27.85 -8.53 -16.05
N VAL A 48 -28.19 -8.26 -17.32
CA VAL A 48 -29.14 -7.22 -17.78
C VAL A 48 -30.61 -7.68 -17.70
N GLN A 49 -30.90 -8.75 -16.95
CA GLN A 49 -32.28 -9.25 -16.79
C GLN A 49 -33.24 -8.20 -16.19
N SER A 50 -32.73 -7.18 -15.50
CA SER A 50 -33.50 -6.04 -14.99
C SER A 50 -33.99 -5.07 -16.07
N LEU A 51 -33.48 -5.15 -17.32
CA LEU A 51 -33.82 -4.26 -18.44
C LEU A 51 -34.54 -4.99 -19.59
N LYS A 52 -34.95 -6.25 -19.43
CA LYS A 52 -35.81 -6.95 -20.40
C LYS A 52 -37.09 -6.12 -20.65
N GLY A 53 -37.38 -5.79 -21.91
CA GLY A 53 -38.53 -4.96 -22.31
C GLY A 53 -38.27 -3.45 -22.42
N ARG A 54 -37.02 -2.99 -22.30
CA ARG A 54 -36.63 -1.57 -22.45
C ARG A 54 -36.02 -1.30 -23.84
N THR A 55 -36.04 -0.04 -24.30
CA THR A 55 -35.46 0.39 -25.59
C THR A 55 -33.99 0.01 -25.74
N ALA A 56 -33.48 -0.09 -26.98
CA ALA A 56 -32.08 -0.38 -27.29
C ALA A 56 -31.07 0.47 -26.49
N LEU A 57 -31.33 1.78 -26.32
CA LEU A 57 -30.46 2.69 -25.54
C LEU A 57 -30.28 2.23 -24.09
N ALA A 58 -31.37 1.85 -23.40
CA ALA A 58 -31.29 1.39 -22.02
C ALA A 58 -30.50 0.09 -21.88
N TRP A 59 -30.59 -0.80 -22.87
CA TRP A 59 -29.80 -2.02 -22.95
C TRP A 59 -28.30 -1.73 -23.12
N VAL A 60 -27.95 -0.79 -24.01
CA VAL A 60 -26.56 -0.38 -24.24
C VAL A 60 -25.96 0.23 -22.97
N LEU A 61 -26.65 1.21 -22.35
CA LEU A 61 -26.16 1.88 -21.15
C LEU A 61 -26.07 0.93 -19.95
N GLY A 62 -27.04 0.03 -19.75
CA GLY A 62 -26.94 -0.97 -18.69
C GLY A 62 -25.85 -2.02 -18.94
N GLY A 63 -25.59 -2.35 -20.21
CA GLY A 63 -24.45 -3.14 -20.64
C GLY A 63 -23.12 -2.47 -20.29
N LEU A 64 -22.98 -1.19 -20.63
CA LEU A 64 -21.82 -0.37 -20.32
C LEU A 64 -21.53 -0.34 -18.82
N ILE A 65 -22.56 -0.09 -17.99
CA ILE A 65 -22.42 -0.10 -16.52
C ILE A 65 -21.93 -1.47 -16.04
N THR A 66 -22.51 -2.55 -16.56
CA THR A 66 -22.12 -3.91 -16.14
C THR A 66 -20.67 -4.20 -16.50
N ILE A 67 -20.26 -3.89 -17.73
CA ILE A 67 -18.88 -4.09 -18.21
C ILE A 67 -17.92 -3.25 -17.35
N GLY A 68 -18.28 -2.00 -17.07
CA GLY A 68 -17.49 -1.12 -16.21
C GLY A 68 -17.33 -1.66 -14.79
N ILE A 69 -18.38 -2.21 -14.18
CA ILE A 69 -18.28 -2.87 -12.86
C ILE A 69 -17.31 -4.05 -12.91
N TYR A 70 -17.43 -4.95 -13.90
CA TYR A 70 -16.49 -6.07 -14.03
C TYR A 70 -15.06 -5.61 -14.30
N ALA A 71 -14.86 -4.54 -15.09
CA ALA A 71 -13.55 -3.96 -15.35
C ALA A 71 -12.93 -3.36 -14.06
N ILE A 72 -13.72 -2.67 -13.24
CA ILE A 72 -13.28 -2.17 -11.92
C ILE A 72 -12.93 -3.35 -10.99
N LEU A 73 -13.72 -4.42 -10.97
CA LEU A 73 -13.42 -5.60 -10.16
C LEU A 73 -12.16 -6.34 -10.62
N PHE A 74 -11.79 -6.25 -11.90
CA PHE A 74 -10.55 -6.82 -12.44
C PHE A 74 -9.31 -5.96 -12.16
N LEU A 75 -9.52 -4.69 -11.82
CA LEU A 75 -8.47 -3.68 -11.65
C LEU A 75 -7.35 -4.04 -10.65
N PRO A 76 -7.61 -4.78 -9.55
CA PRO A 76 -6.54 -5.26 -8.69
C PRO A 76 -5.49 -6.12 -9.42
N ALA A 77 -5.90 -6.85 -10.48
CA ALA A 77 -5.01 -7.63 -11.35
C ALA A 77 -4.32 -6.82 -12.46
N PHE A 78 -4.75 -5.58 -12.71
CA PHE A 78 -4.21 -4.73 -13.77
C PHE A 78 -2.85 -4.11 -13.36
N LEU A 79 -1.89 -4.09 -14.28
CA LEU A 79 -0.56 -3.49 -14.08
C LEU A 79 -0.08 -2.87 -15.40
N HIS A 80 0.53 -1.69 -15.33
CA HIS A 80 1.15 -1.04 -16.49
C HIS A 80 2.53 -0.48 -16.11
N SER A 81 3.61 -1.08 -16.62
CA SER A 81 4.99 -0.77 -16.23
C SER A 81 5.53 0.55 -16.79
N GLN A 82 4.86 1.15 -17.78
CA GLN A 82 5.30 2.42 -18.37
C GLN A 82 4.85 3.68 -17.59
N PHE A 83 4.64 3.57 -16.29
CA PHE A 83 4.26 4.68 -15.41
C PHE A 83 5.30 4.78 -14.29
N PHE A 84 5.51 5.98 -13.77
CA PHE A 84 6.46 6.24 -12.68
C PHE A 84 6.06 5.49 -11.40
N PHE A 85 4.76 5.41 -11.12
CA PHE A 85 4.19 4.55 -10.07
C PHE A 85 3.30 3.45 -10.69
N PRO A 86 3.89 2.33 -11.15
CA PRO A 86 3.19 1.35 -11.99
C PRO A 86 2.07 0.60 -11.26
N PHE A 87 2.12 0.51 -9.93
CA PHE A 87 1.12 -0.19 -9.13
C PHE A 87 -0.07 0.67 -8.70
N ILE A 88 -0.01 2.00 -8.87
CA ILE A 88 -0.94 2.95 -8.24
C ILE A 88 -1.60 3.84 -9.29
N VAL A 89 -0.80 4.59 -10.06
CA VAL A 89 -1.28 5.57 -11.03
C VAL A 89 -2.19 4.95 -12.09
N PRO A 90 -1.77 3.89 -12.83
CA PRO A 90 -2.62 3.35 -13.90
C PRO A 90 -3.93 2.77 -13.36
N LYS A 91 -3.92 2.16 -12.17
CA LYS A 91 -5.15 1.66 -11.53
C LYS A 91 -6.10 2.80 -11.18
N ASN A 92 -5.61 3.84 -10.49
CA ASN A 92 -6.45 4.96 -10.08
C ASN A 92 -7.05 5.71 -11.28
N ILE A 93 -6.26 5.93 -12.32
CA ILE A 93 -6.72 6.62 -13.54
C ILE A 93 -7.79 5.79 -14.26
N VAL A 94 -7.55 4.48 -14.45
CA VAL A 94 -8.54 3.60 -15.09
C VAL A 94 -9.81 3.48 -14.25
N PHE A 95 -9.69 3.39 -12.91
CA PHE A 95 -10.83 3.40 -12.00
C PHE A 95 -11.69 4.66 -12.20
N ARG A 96 -11.09 5.85 -12.11
CA ARG A 96 -11.80 7.13 -12.24
C ARG A 96 -12.50 7.25 -13.59
N ILE A 97 -11.79 6.95 -14.69
CA ILE A 97 -12.37 6.96 -16.04
C ILE A 97 -13.58 6.03 -16.14
N ILE A 98 -13.46 4.78 -15.68
CA ILE A 98 -14.59 3.84 -15.74
C ILE A 98 -15.75 4.34 -14.88
N VAL A 99 -15.49 4.83 -13.68
CA VAL A 99 -16.52 5.38 -12.78
C VAL A 99 -17.25 6.56 -13.42
N GLU A 100 -16.52 7.49 -14.05
CA GLU A 100 -17.11 8.64 -14.75
C GLU A 100 -18.01 8.19 -15.91
N ILE A 101 -17.56 7.20 -16.69
CA ILE A 101 -18.33 6.62 -17.80
C ILE A 101 -19.60 5.93 -17.29
N ILE A 102 -19.50 5.05 -16.29
CA ILE A 102 -20.68 4.31 -15.78
C ILE A 102 -21.63 5.23 -15.02
N PHE A 103 -21.12 6.26 -14.35
CA PHE A 103 -21.95 7.28 -13.69
C PHE A 103 -22.67 8.14 -14.73
N GLY A 104 -21.98 8.60 -15.78
CA GLY A 104 -22.62 9.31 -16.89
C GLY A 104 -23.72 8.48 -17.57
N ALA A 105 -23.45 7.20 -17.82
CA ALA A 105 -24.46 6.27 -18.34
C ALA A 105 -25.63 6.07 -17.37
N TYR A 106 -25.35 6.01 -16.07
CA TYR A 106 -26.37 5.98 -15.02
C TYR A 106 -27.21 7.26 -15.04
N VAL A 107 -26.63 8.46 -15.15
CA VAL A 107 -27.38 9.73 -15.18
C VAL A 107 -28.32 9.76 -16.38
N ILE A 108 -27.84 9.37 -17.57
CA ILE A 108 -28.69 9.28 -18.78
C ILE A 108 -29.84 8.28 -18.57
N LEU A 109 -29.57 7.14 -17.93
CA LEU A 109 -30.60 6.17 -17.56
C LEU A 109 -31.57 6.74 -16.53
N ALA A 110 -31.09 7.46 -15.52
CA ALA A 110 -31.88 8.05 -14.43
C ALA A 110 -32.85 9.13 -14.93
N MET A 111 -32.51 9.83 -16.03
CA MET A 111 -33.40 10.77 -16.71
C MET A 111 -34.59 10.08 -17.40
N THR A 112 -34.55 8.75 -17.57
CA THR A 112 -35.70 8.00 -18.08
C THR A 112 -36.73 7.83 -16.97
N LYS A 113 -38.02 8.12 -17.26
CA LYS A 113 -39.13 7.98 -16.29
C LYS A 113 -39.26 6.58 -15.65
N LYS A 114 -38.58 5.56 -16.21
CA LYS A 114 -38.65 4.15 -15.82
C LYS A 114 -37.45 3.65 -14.98
N PHE A 115 -36.47 4.51 -14.71
CA PHE A 115 -35.32 4.13 -13.89
C PHE A 115 -35.61 4.40 -12.41
N PRO A 116 -35.33 3.46 -11.49
CA PRO A 116 -35.61 3.63 -10.07
C PRO A 116 -34.83 4.85 -9.52
N ARG A 117 -35.51 5.66 -8.71
CA ARG A 117 -34.87 6.78 -8.01
C ARG A 117 -33.89 6.26 -6.95
N PRO A 118 -32.84 7.02 -6.63
CA PRO A 118 -31.91 6.65 -5.58
C PRO A 118 -32.64 6.43 -4.25
N ARG A 119 -32.39 5.29 -3.62
CA ARG A 119 -32.88 5.03 -2.26
C ARG A 119 -31.88 5.60 -1.25
N LEU A 120 -32.32 6.54 -0.43
CA LEU A 120 -31.58 7.00 0.74
C LEU A 120 -31.88 6.03 1.90
N ASP A 121 -31.03 5.03 2.08
CA ASP A 121 -31.02 4.19 3.28
C ASP A 121 -29.86 4.59 4.22
N TRP A 122 -29.86 4.06 5.44
CA TRP A 122 -28.85 4.42 6.46
C TRP A 122 -27.42 4.15 6.01
N LEU A 123 -27.17 3.11 5.22
CA LEU A 123 -25.84 2.78 4.74
C LEU A 123 -25.39 3.78 3.67
N SER A 124 -26.26 4.09 2.71
CA SER A 124 -26.01 5.13 1.72
C SER A 124 -25.86 6.53 2.35
N GLY A 125 -26.64 6.82 3.39
CA GLY A 125 -26.51 8.06 4.17
C GLY A 125 -25.18 8.15 4.92
N SER A 126 -24.69 7.03 5.47
CA SER A 126 -23.38 6.97 6.16
C SER A 126 -22.22 7.22 5.21
N VAL A 127 -22.25 6.61 4.01
CA VAL A 127 -21.23 6.82 2.97
C VAL A 127 -21.29 8.25 2.43
N ALA A 128 -22.49 8.81 2.23
CA ALA A 128 -22.66 10.21 1.82
C ALA A 128 -22.16 11.18 2.90
N LEU A 129 -22.45 10.91 4.18
CA LEU A 129 -21.98 11.71 5.31
C LEU A 129 -20.45 11.74 5.36
N LEU A 130 -19.79 10.59 5.20
CA LEU A 130 -18.33 10.54 5.14
C LEU A 130 -17.79 11.44 4.03
N PHE A 131 -18.33 11.32 2.82
CA PHE A 131 -17.90 12.16 1.69
C PHE A 131 -18.13 13.66 1.95
N VAL A 132 -19.29 14.04 2.50
CA VAL A 132 -19.58 15.44 2.86
C VAL A 132 -18.61 15.95 3.91
N VAL A 133 -18.34 15.18 4.97
CA VAL A 133 -17.37 15.58 5.99
C VAL A 133 -15.98 15.73 5.40
N MET A 134 -15.55 14.85 4.49
CA MET A 134 -14.27 14.99 3.79
C MET A 134 -14.18 16.28 2.97
N VAL A 135 -15.26 16.63 2.25
CA VAL A 135 -15.33 17.88 1.48
C VAL A 135 -15.29 19.10 2.41
N VAL A 136 -16.01 19.07 3.53
CA VAL A 136 -15.97 20.13 4.54
C VAL A 136 -14.56 20.25 5.13
N SER A 137 -13.98 19.16 5.64
CA SER A 137 -12.61 19.13 6.17
C SER A 137 -11.56 19.60 5.18
N MET A 138 -11.76 19.38 3.88
CA MET A 138 -10.87 19.90 2.83
C MET A 138 -10.86 21.44 2.77
N PHE A 139 -12.02 22.09 2.93
CA PHE A 139 -12.10 23.56 2.91
C PHE A 139 -11.55 24.20 4.19
N PHE A 140 -11.61 23.49 5.32
CA PHE A 140 -11.05 23.91 6.60
C PHE A 140 -9.63 23.35 6.87
N GLY A 141 -9.07 22.62 5.90
CA GLY A 141 -7.75 22.02 6.01
C GLY A 141 -6.62 22.96 5.59
N GLU A 142 -5.39 22.63 5.98
CA GLU A 142 -4.21 23.48 5.78
C GLU A 142 -3.79 23.64 4.32
N ASN A 143 -3.93 22.58 3.50
CA ASN A 143 -3.58 22.62 2.08
C ASN A 143 -4.68 22.02 1.20
N LEU A 144 -5.45 22.92 0.58
CA LEU A 144 -6.54 22.57 -0.32
C LEU A 144 -6.08 21.74 -1.53
N ARG A 145 -4.91 22.05 -2.11
CA ARG A 145 -4.40 21.36 -3.31
C ARG A 145 -4.03 19.92 -2.98
N SER A 146 -3.33 19.71 -1.86
CA SER A 146 -3.00 18.37 -1.36
C SER A 146 -4.27 17.57 -1.07
N SER A 147 -5.25 18.16 -0.38
CA SER A 147 -6.52 17.50 -0.10
C SER A 147 -7.31 17.13 -1.35
N LEU A 148 -7.35 18.00 -2.37
CA LEU A 148 -8.07 17.71 -3.62
C LEU A 148 -7.42 16.58 -4.43
N PHE A 149 -6.12 16.69 -4.67
CA PHE A 149 -5.44 15.89 -5.69
C PHE A 149 -4.61 14.73 -5.15
N SER A 150 -4.09 14.83 -3.92
CA SER A 150 -3.03 13.95 -3.40
C SER A 150 -1.76 13.98 -4.28
N THR A 151 -0.85 13.04 -4.04
CA THR A 151 0.39 12.79 -4.78
C THR A 151 0.19 11.66 -5.80
N TYR A 152 1.12 11.46 -6.73
CA TYR A 152 1.09 10.27 -7.59
C TYR A 152 1.37 8.97 -6.81
N GLU A 153 2.08 9.05 -5.69
CA GLU A 153 2.36 7.90 -4.85
C GLU A 153 1.10 7.30 -4.22
N ARG A 154 0.03 8.10 -4.01
CA ARG A 154 -1.18 7.65 -3.31
C ARG A 154 -2.45 7.83 -4.12
N MET A 155 -2.61 8.97 -4.78
CA MET A 155 -3.81 9.38 -5.50
C MET A 155 -5.10 9.25 -4.66
N SER A 156 -5.03 9.49 -3.35
CA SER A 156 -6.12 9.32 -2.36
C SER A 156 -6.82 10.62 -1.94
N GLY A 157 -6.72 11.68 -2.75
CA GLY A 157 -7.39 12.96 -2.44
C GLY A 157 -8.92 12.90 -2.54
N VAL A 158 -9.60 14.00 -2.24
CA VAL A 158 -11.07 14.10 -2.30
C VAL A 158 -11.63 13.71 -3.68
N ILE A 159 -10.90 13.98 -4.77
CA ILE A 159 -11.29 13.49 -6.10
C ILE A 159 -11.39 11.96 -6.12
N HIS A 160 -10.46 11.24 -5.51
CA HIS A 160 -10.54 9.77 -5.42
C HIS A 160 -11.78 9.32 -4.67
N TYR A 161 -12.04 9.89 -3.49
CA TYR A 161 -13.18 9.52 -2.66
C TYR A 161 -14.52 9.92 -3.29
N LEU A 162 -14.56 10.97 -4.12
CA LEU A 162 -15.72 11.25 -4.99
C LEU A 162 -15.98 10.06 -5.92
N HIS A 163 -14.96 9.50 -6.57
CA HIS A 163 -15.14 8.35 -7.45
C HIS A 163 -15.54 7.08 -6.69
N VAL A 164 -15.01 6.87 -5.48
CA VAL A 164 -15.47 5.77 -4.60
C VAL A 164 -16.95 5.94 -4.23
N PHE A 165 -17.36 7.17 -3.88
CA PHE A 165 -18.75 7.51 -3.61
C PHE A 165 -19.66 7.28 -4.83
N LEU A 166 -19.27 7.77 -6.02
CA LEU A 166 -20.02 7.60 -7.26
C LEU A 166 -20.10 6.12 -7.67
N PHE A 167 -19.02 5.36 -7.49
CA PHE A 167 -19.01 3.92 -7.71
C PHE A 167 -20.00 3.20 -6.80
N PHE A 168 -19.91 3.44 -5.49
CA PHE A 168 -20.85 2.89 -4.51
C PHE A 168 -22.29 3.25 -4.85
N PHE A 169 -22.53 4.51 -5.21
CA PHE A 169 -23.84 4.99 -5.62
C PHE A 169 -24.36 4.21 -6.83
N VAL A 170 -23.59 4.09 -7.91
CA VAL A 170 -23.98 3.29 -9.09
C VAL A 170 -24.27 1.84 -8.71
N LEU A 171 -23.44 1.22 -7.86
CA LEU A 171 -23.65 -0.15 -7.40
C LEU A 171 -24.97 -0.33 -6.66
N THR A 172 -25.31 0.56 -5.71
CA THR A 172 -26.57 0.47 -4.95
C THR A 172 -27.80 0.55 -5.85
N GLN A 173 -27.72 1.28 -6.96
CA GLN A 173 -28.83 1.42 -7.91
C GLN A 173 -28.89 0.28 -8.93
N PHE A 174 -27.74 -0.31 -9.27
CA PHE A 174 -27.66 -1.32 -10.31
C PHE A 174 -27.78 -2.76 -9.80
N ILE A 175 -27.33 -3.04 -8.57
CA ILE A 175 -27.44 -4.35 -7.92
C ILE A 175 -28.89 -4.55 -7.47
N THR A 176 -29.62 -5.44 -8.15
CA THR A 176 -31.07 -5.64 -7.94
C THR A 176 -31.43 -7.07 -7.54
N SER A 177 -30.46 -7.99 -7.51
CA SER A 177 -30.73 -9.40 -7.23
C SER A 177 -29.61 -10.12 -6.50
N LYS A 178 -29.99 -11.12 -5.69
CA LYS A 178 -29.05 -12.05 -5.04
C LYS A 178 -28.11 -12.74 -6.02
N LYS A 179 -28.59 -13.03 -7.24
CA LYS A 179 -27.78 -13.64 -8.30
C LYS A 179 -26.67 -12.69 -8.78
N GLN A 180 -26.99 -11.42 -9.06
CA GLN A 180 -25.98 -10.43 -9.46
C GLN A 180 -24.90 -10.25 -8.37
N ILE A 181 -25.31 -10.20 -7.10
CA ILE A 181 -24.35 -10.16 -5.97
C ILE A 181 -23.41 -11.36 -6.02
N ALA A 182 -23.98 -12.57 -6.17
CA ALA A 182 -23.19 -13.78 -6.28
C ALA A 182 -22.26 -13.78 -7.52
N ASP A 183 -22.71 -13.22 -8.64
CA ASP A 183 -21.93 -13.12 -9.88
C ASP A 183 -20.71 -12.20 -9.69
N PHE A 184 -20.90 -11.01 -9.08
CA PHE A 184 -19.80 -10.07 -8.81
C PHE A 184 -18.82 -10.59 -7.75
N LEU A 185 -19.32 -11.21 -6.68
CA LEU A 185 -18.46 -11.84 -5.67
C LEU A 185 -17.70 -13.04 -6.24
N THR A 186 -18.33 -13.84 -7.12
CA THR A 186 -17.65 -14.94 -7.83
C THR A 186 -16.53 -14.42 -8.71
N PHE A 187 -16.78 -13.32 -9.43
CA PHE A 187 -15.74 -12.70 -10.25
C PHE A 187 -14.60 -12.14 -9.41
N THR A 188 -14.89 -11.56 -8.25
CA THR A 188 -13.85 -11.09 -7.30
C THR A 188 -12.96 -12.24 -6.84
N VAL A 189 -13.55 -13.40 -6.52
CA VAL A 189 -12.79 -14.63 -6.18
C VAL A 189 -11.90 -15.09 -7.35
N PHE A 190 -12.39 -15.01 -8.59
CA PHE A 190 -11.60 -15.30 -9.78
C PHE A 190 -10.43 -14.31 -9.96
N VAL A 191 -10.66 -13.01 -9.80
CA VAL A 191 -9.61 -11.99 -9.89
C VAL A 191 -8.53 -12.24 -8.83
N ASN A 192 -8.93 -12.60 -7.61
CA ASN A 192 -7.95 -12.96 -6.58
C ASN A 192 -7.15 -14.22 -6.92
N LEU A 193 -7.76 -15.23 -7.55
CA LEU A 193 -7.03 -16.39 -8.07
C LEU A 193 -5.97 -15.95 -9.09
N VAL A 194 -6.31 -15.06 -10.02
CA VAL A 194 -5.34 -14.52 -11.00
C VAL A 194 -4.16 -13.85 -10.28
N ILE A 195 -4.42 -12.97 -9.32
CA ILE A 195 -3.36 -12.26 -8.58
C ILE A 195 -2.51 -13.23 -7.77
N ALA A 196 -3.12 -14.24 -7.15
CA ALA A 196 -2.42 -15.28 -6.40
C ALA A 196 -1.49 -16.13 -7.30
N LEU A 197 -1.92 -16.45 -8.52
CA LEU A 197 -1.07 -17.13 -9.50
C LEU A 197 0.09 -16.22 -9.96
N LEU A 198 -0.16 -14.93 -10.15
CA LEU A 198 0.90 -13.95 -10.46
C LEU A 198 1.87 -13.73 -9.30
N ALA A 199 1.41 -13.83 -8.06
CA ALA A 199 2.28 -13.81 -6.89
C ALA A 199 3.14 -15.08 -6.82
N LEU A 200 2.59 -16.24 -7.19
CA LEU A 200 3.34 -17.49 -7.27
C LEU A 200 4.48 -17.41 -8.29
N THR A 201 4.31 -16.70 -9.42
CA THR A 201 5.42 -16.50 -10.38
C THR A 201 6.57 -15.70 -9.78
N GLN A 202 6.29 -14.76 -8.86
CA GLN A 202 7.34 -14.03 -8.12
C GLN A 202 8.12 -14.97 -7.20
N GLN A 203 7.44 -15.93 -6.56
CA GLN A 203 8.10 -16.94 -5.71
C GLN A 203 8.96 -17.93 -6.52
N LEU A 204 8.51 -18.28 -7.73
CA LEU A 204 9.22 -19.17 -8.64
C LEU A 204 10.34 -18.46 -9.42
N ASN A 205 10.60 -17.17 -9.15
CA ASN A 205 11.56 -16.33 -9.88
C ASN A 205 11.33 -16.32 -11.41
N ILE A 206 10.07 -16.36 -11.84
CA ILE A 206 9.70 -16.32 -13.27
C ILE A 206 9.38 -14.87 -13.65
N PRO A 207 10.13 -14.26 -14.60
CA PRO A 207 9.95 -12.86 -14.98
C PRO A 207 8.71 -12.70 -15.86
N VAL A 208 7.61 -12.24 -15.27
CA VAL A 208 6.33 -11.97 -15.97
C VAL A 208 6.03 -10.49 -16.08
N PHE A 209 6.30 -9.77 -15.00
CA PHE A 209 6.06 -8.34 -14.85
C PHE A 209 7.24 -7.72 -14.09
N LEU A 210 6.95 -6.94 -13.05
CA LEU A 210 7.93 -6.39 -12.13
C LEU A 210 8.31 -7.44 -11.08
N ALA A 211 9.60 -7.43 -10.70
CA ALA A 211 10.06 -8.13 -9.51
C ALA A 211 9.26 -7.67 -8.28
N SER A 212 9.27 -8.49 -7.23
CA SER A 212 8.58 -8.10 -6.01
C SER A 212 9.18 -6.81 -5.44
N SER A 213 8.34 -5.79 -5.29
CA SER A 213 8.69 -4.54 -4.58
C SER A 213 8.89 -4.75 -3.08
N GLY A 214 8.51 -5.91 -2.55
CA GLY A 214 8.65 -6.27 -1.13
C GLY A 214 9.89 -7.10 -0.82
N GLY A 215 10.86 -7.19 -1.74
CA GLY A 215 12.00 -8.11 -1.62
C GLY A 215 11.54 -9.56 -1.68
N THR A 216 11.82 -10.34 -0.62
CA THR A 216 11.40 -11.76 -0.50
C THR A 216 9.89 -11.96 -0.28
N ARG A 217 9.13 -10.89 -0.06
CA ARG A 217 7.68 -10.96 0.22
C ARG A 217 6.89 -11.03 -1.06
N LEU A 218 5.78 -11.77 -1.07
CA LEU A 218 4.86 -11.77 -2.22
C LEU A 218 4.01 -10.51 -2.26
N THR A 219 3.91 -9.90 -3.44
CA THR A 219 3.20 -8.63 -3.66
C THR A 219 2.18 -8.70 -4.80
N GLY A 220 2.32 -9.68 -5.69
CA GLY A 220 1.50 -9.81 -6.91
C GLY A 220 1.49 -8.51 -7.72
N THR A 221 0.38 -8.24 -8.41
CA THR A 221 0.15 -6.96 -9.11
C THR A 221 -0.36 -5.85 -8.17
N ILE A 222 -0.55 -6.13 -6.88
CA ILE A 222 -0.87 -5.11 -5.87
C ILE A 222 0.37 -4.23 -5.58
N GLY A 223 1.57 -4.78 -5.68
CA GLY A 223 2.83 -4.02 -5.57
C GLY A 223 3.21 -3.62 -4.15
N ASN A 224 2.51 -4.11 -3.13
CA ASN A 224 2.86 -3.96 -1.73
C ASN A 224 2.28 -5.12 -0.93
N ALA A 225 3.11 -5.79 -0.14
CA ALA A 225 2.72 -7.01 0.56
C ALA A 225 1.72 -6.74 1.70
N ALA A 226 1.77 -5.56 2.32
CA ALA A 226 0.80 -5.17 3.34
C ALA A 226 -0.59 -4.92 2.74
N PHE A 227 -0.65 -4.19 1.61
CA PHE A 227 -1.89 -3.97 0.87
C PHE A 227 -2.44 -5.29 0.31
N TYR A 228 -1.56 -6.17 -0.20
CA TYR A 228 -1.99 -7.46 -0.71
C TYR A 228 -2.51 -8.38 0.41
N GLY A 229 -1.86 -8.39 1.57
CA GLY A 229 -2.34 -9.12 2.75
C GLY A 229 -3.75 -8.69 3.16
N GLY A 230 -4.03 -7.39 3.22
CA GLY A 230 -5.38 -6.88 3.51
C GLY A 230 -6.42 -7.28 2.45
N TYR A 231 -6.05 -7.22 1.17
CA TYR A 231 -6.91 -7.68 0.06
C TYR A 231 -7.21 -9.20 0.14
N LEU A 232 -6.22 -10.01 0.52
CA LEU A 232 -6.40 -11.46 0.71
C LEU A 232 -7.34 -11.77 1.89
N VAL A 233 -7.25 -11.03 3.00
CA VAL A 233 -8.16 -11.21 4.15
C VAL A 233 -9.61 -11.04 3.70
N LEU A 234 -9.94 -9.97 2.95
CA LEU A 234 -11.29 -9.77 2.40
C LEU A 234 -11.74 -10.96 1.55
N ASN A 235 -10.88 -11.42 0.63
CA ASN A 235 -11.20 -12.51 -0.28
C ASN A 235 -11.34 -13.87 0.41
N ILE A 236 -10.53 -14.16 1.42
CA ILE A 236 -10.65 -15.37 2.25
C ILE A 236 -12.03 -15.44 2.89
N PHE A 237 -12.52 -14.33 3.46
CA PHE A 237 -13.86 -14.31 4.04
C PHE A 237 -14.99 -14.34 3.00
N ILE A 238 -14.77 -13.86 1.77
CA ILE A 238 -15.73 -14.07 0.65
C ILE A 238 -15.78 -15.56 0.26
N VAL A 239 -14.65 -16.26 0.24
CA VAL A 239 -14.61 -17.72 0.02
C VAL A 239 -15.33 -18.45 1.16
N LEU A 240 -15.09 -18.06 2.41
CA LEU A 240 -15.80 -18.60 3.58
C LEU A 240 -17.31 -18.30 3.53
N PHE A 241 -17.72 -17.13 3.04
CA PHE A 241 -19.13 -16.80 2.80
C PHE A 241 -19.77 -17.80 1.84
N PHE A 242 -19.13 -18.12 0.71
CA PHE A 242 -19.63 -19.15 -0.20
C PHE A 242 -19.59 -20.56 0.40
N LEU A 243 -18.56 -20.91 1.17
CA LEU A 243 -18.47 -22.19 1.88
C LEU A 243 -19.55 -22.35 2.95
N LEU A 244 -20.05 -21.26 3.54
CA LEU A 244 -21.10 -21.29 4.56
C LEU A 244 -22.50 -21.01 4.00
N SER A 245 -22.61 -20.71 2.71
CA SER A 245 -23.89 -20.48 2.03
C SER A 245 -24.72 -21.76 1.95
N ASN A 246 -26.02 -21.64 2.25
CA ASN A 246 -26.98 -22.73 2.17
C ASN A 246 -27.13 -23.24 0.72
N SER A 247 -27.19 -24.56 0.52
CA SER A 247 -27.32 -25.22 -0.79
C SER A 247 -28.57 -24.79 -1.61
N LYS A 248 -29.60 -24.26 -0.95
CA LYS A 248 -30.81 -23.71 -1.60
C LYS A 248 -30.73 -22.20 -1.89
N SER A 249 -29.71 -21.51 -1.39
CA SER A 249 -29.55 -20.06 -1.56
C SER A 249 -29.11 -19.68 -2.97
N LYS A 250 -29.58 -18.53 -3.45
CA LYS A 250 -29.07 -17.89 -4.69
C LYS A 250 -27.75 -17.12 -4.48
N LEU A 251 -27.25 -17.07 -3.25
CA LEU A 251 -25.97 -16.46 -2.86
C LEU A 251 -24.85 -17.51 -2.78
N GLN A 252 -24.65 -18.24 -3.88
CA GLN A 252 -23.60 -19.25 -4.01
C GLN A 252 -22.65 -18.88 -5.14
N LEU A 253 -21.43 -19.43 -5.11
CA LEU A 253 -20.50 -19.33 -6.23
C LEU A 253 -21.21 -19.72 -7.53
N ASN A 254 -21.17 -18.83 -8.52
CA ASN A 254 -21.78 -19.10 -9.82
C ASN A 254 -20.75 -19.81 -10.73
N PRO A 255 -20.88 -21.14 -10.94
CA PRO A 255 -19.87 -21.91 -11.68
C PRO A 255 -19.74 -21.44 -13.13
N LYS A 256 -20.80 -20.89 -13.74
CA LYS A 256 -20.74 -20.38 -15.11
C LYS A 256 -19.93 -19.09 -15.18
N VAL A 257 -20.13 -18.18 -14.23
CA VAL A 257 -19.35 -16.94 -14.19
C VAL A 257 -17.89 -17.27 -13.95
N PHE A 258 -17.60 -18.18 -13.01
CA PHE A 258 -16.24 -18.66 -12.74
C PHE A 258 -15.58 -19.27 -13.99
N ALA A 259 -16.26 -20.22 -14.65
CA ALA A 259 -15.76 -20.88 -15.87
C ALA A 259 -15.53 -19.91 -17.04
N TRP A 260 -16.50 -19.03 -17.33
CA TRP A 260 -16.33 -18.03 -18.39
C TRP A 260 -15.22 -17.02 -18.09
N SER A 261 -14.97 -16.71 -16.81
CA SER A 261 -13.89 -15.81 -16.42
C SER A 261 -12.52 -16.45 -16.71
N ILE A 262 -12.35 -17.75 -16.43
CA ILE A 262 -11.14 -18.51 -16.79
C ILE A 262 -10.94 -18.47 -18.31
N ILE A 263 -11.95 -18.86 -19.09
CA ILE A 263 -11.84 -18.93 -20.55
C ILE A 263 -11.52 -17.56 -21.16
N LEU A 264 -12.18 -16.49 -20.70
CA LEU A 264 -11.93 -15.14 -21.19
C LEU A 264 -10.53 -14.65 -20.84
N PHE A 265 -10.03 -15.02 -19.66
CA PHE A 265 -8.68 -14.66 -19.24
C PHE A 265 -7.62 -15.42 -20.05
N ASP A 266 -7.86 -16.68 -20.38
CA ASP A 266 -6.96 -17.44 -21.26
C ASP A 266 -6.94 -16.84 -22.68
N ILE A 267 -8.11 -16.47 -23.23
CA ILE A 267 -8.19 -15.75 -24.51
C ILE A 267 -7.43 -14.42 -24.43
N PHE A 268 -7.56 -13.69 -23.32
CA PHE A 268 -6.83 -12.44 -23.11
C PHE A 268 -5.31 -12.67 -23.06
N ILE A 269 -4.84 -13.68 -22.32
CA ILE A 269 -3.43 -14.03 -22.22
C ILE A 269 -2.84 -14.39 -23.59
N VAL A 270 -3.51 -15.28 -24.33
CA VAL A 270 -3.06 -15.72 -25.65
C VAL A 270 -3.10 -14.57 -26.67
N GLY A 271 -4.17 -13.76 -26.63
CA GLY A 271 -4.29 -12.59 -27.50
C GLY A 271 -3.26 -11.51 -27.21
N HIS A 272 -2.98 -11.26 -25.92
CA HIS A 272 -1.92 -10.35 -25.49
C HIS A 272 -0.55 -10.85 -25.95
N GLU A 273 -0.25 -12.14 -25.79
CA GLU A 273 0.99 -12.73 -26.27
C GLU A 273 1.17 -12.55 -27.78
N PHE A 274 0.14 -12.86 -28.56
CA PHE A 274 0.15 -12.66 -30.01
C PHE A 274 0.42 -11.20 -30.37
N LEU A 275 -0.20 -10.25 -29.66
CA LEU A 275 0.00 -8.82 -29.88
C LEU A 275 1.45 -8.40 -29.56
N MET A 276 2.01 -8.85 -28.45
CA MET A 276 3.38 -8.54 -28.04
C MET A 276 4.38 -9.04 -29.09
N ARG A 277 4.24 -10.29 -29.53
CA ARG A 277 5.09 -10.88 -30.58
C ARG A 277 4.95 -10.19 -31.93
N SER A 278 3.74 -9.79 -32.30
CA SER A 278 3.51 -9.02 -33.54
C SER A 278 4.20 -7.64 -33.54
N ARG A 279 4.60 -7.16 -32.36
CA ARG A 279 5.35 -5.90 -32.17
C ARG A 279 6.84 -6.12 -31.91
N GLY A 280 7.35 -7.35 -32.06
CA GLY A 280 8.73 -7.70 -31.79
C GLY A 280 9.11 -7.63 -30.31
N LEU A 281 8.14 -7.74 -29.39
CA LEU A 281 8.39 -7.73 -27.95
C LEU A 281 8.41 -9.17 -27.43
N ASP A 282 9.48 -9.52 -26.72
CA ASP A 282 9.63 -10.84 -26.10
C ASP A 282 8.80 -10.99 -24.81
N GLY A 283 8.10 -12.12 -24.70
CA GLY A 283 7.63 -12.72 -23.44
C GLY A 283 6.46 -12.01 -22.73
N GLY A 284 5.25 -12.55 -22.87
CA GLY A 284 4.10 -12.26 -22.02
C GLY A 284 3.77 -13.36 -21.01
N LEU A 285 2.66 -13.17 -20.29
CA LEU A 285 2.16 -14.08 -19.25
C LEU A 285 1.97 -15.53 -19.75
N PHE A 286 1.66 -15.73 -21.03
CA PHE A 286 1.53 -17.05 -21.62
C PHE A 286 2.85 -17.85 -21.58
N PHE A 287 3.95 -17.27 -22.06
CA PHE A 287 5.25 -17.94 -22.04
C PHE A 287 5.80 -18.10 -20.63
N ALA A 288 5.50 -17.18 -19.73
CA ALA A 288 5.84 -17.34 -18.32
C ALA A 288 5.19 -18.59 -17.70
N ILE A 289 3.92 -18.85 -18.00
CA ILE A 289 3.24 -20.08 -17.56
C ILE A 289 3.95 -21.32 -18.12
N LEU A 290 4.37 -21.30 -19.38
CA LEU A 290 5.08 -22.43 -20.01
C LEU A 290 6.47 -22.70 -19.41
N LYS A 291 7.07 -21.77 -18.66
CA LYS A 291 8.36 -21.97 -17.99
C LYS A 291 8.28 -22.83 -16.72
N SER A 292 7.08 -23.23 -16.28
CA SER A 292 6.90 -24.00 -15.05
C SER A 292 5.88 -25.13 -15.22
N ASN A 293 6.31 -26.36 -14.96
CA ASN A 293 5.43 -27.54 -14.94
C ASN A 293 4.27 -27.37 -13.95
N ILE A 294 4.52 -26.68 -12.82
CA ILE A 294 3.49 -26.39 -11.81
C ILE A 294 2.43 -25.45 -12.40
N LEU A 295 2.85 -24.37 -13.07
CA LEU A 295 1.90 -23.41 -13.67
C LEU A 295 1.13 -24.04 -14.84
N ILE A 296 1.77 -24.88 -15.66
CA ILE A 296 1.10 -25.64 -16.73
C ILE A 296 0.03 -26.57 -16.13
N ALA A 297 0.38 -27.35 -15.11
CA ALA A 297 -0.57 -28.26 -14.46
C ALA A 297 -1.78 -27.51 -13.88
N ILE A 298 -1.54 -26.35 -13.25
CA ILE A 298 -2.61 -25.48 -12.75
C ILE A 298 -3.48 -24.97 -13.90
N ALA A 299 -2.90 -24.48 -15.00
CA ALA A 299 -3.64 -23.96 -16.14
C ALA A 299 -4.53 -25.04 -16.79
N ILE A 300 -3.99 -26.27 -16.97
CA ILE A 300 -4.75 -27.42 -17.46
C ILE A 300 -5.89 -27.77 -16.51
N GLY A 301 -5.61 -27.83 -15.19
CA GLY A 301 -6.61 -28.13 -14.17
C GLY A 301 -7.76 -27.11 -14.13
N LEU A 302 -7.44 -25.81 -14.25
CA LEU A 302 -8.43 -24.74 -14.30
C LEU A 302 -9.29 -24.81 -15.56
N ASN A 303 -8.71 -25.12 -16.72
CA ASN A 303 -9.44 -25.31 -17.97
C ASN A 303 -10.36 -26.53 -17.93
N ALA A 304 -9.86 -27.66 -17.42
CA ALA A 304 -10.67 -28.86 -17.21
C ALA A 304 -11.86 -28.57 -16.29
N LEU A 305 -11.64 -27.83 -15.19
CA LEU A 305 -12.69 -27.37 -14.29
C LEU A 305 -13.69 -26.43 -14.97
N ALA A 306 -13.22 -25.50 -15.81
CA ALA A 306 -14.10 -24.57 -16.53
C ALA A 306 -15.01 -25.32 -17.50
N ILE A 307 -14.46 -26.27 -18.27
CA ILE A 307 -15.23 -27.16 -19.14
C ILE A 307 -16.23 -27.98 -18.33
N TRP A 308 -15.79 -28.58 -17.22
CA TRP A 308 -16.63 -29.34 -16.29
C TRP A 308 -17.84 -28.54 -15.81
N TYR A 309 -17.66 -27.27 -15.46
CA TYR A 309 -18.75 -26.36 -15.07
C TYR A 309 -19.71 -26.00 -16.22
N LEU A 310 -19.24 -25.97 -17.46
CA LEU A 310 -20.07 -25.67 -18.63
C LEU A 310 -20.90 -26.87 -19.11
N LEU A 311 -20.41 -28.10 -18.93
CA LEU A 311 -21.06 -29.36 -19.37
C LEU A 311 -22.31 -29.77 -18.55
N LYS A 312 -22.90 -28.86 -17.77
CA LYS A 312 -24.23 -28.98 -17.13
C LYS A 312 -24.49 -30.28 -16.34
N LEU A 313 -23.61 -30.66 -15.41
CA LEU A 313 -23.87 -31.76 -14.45
C LEU A 313 -25.17 -31.60 -13.65
N SER A 314 -25.69 -32.69 -13.09
CA SER A 314 -26.84 -32.67 -12.17
C SER A 314 -26.54 -31.83 -10.91
N ARG A 315 -27.60 -31.34 -10.24
CA ARG A 315 -27.49 -30.42 -9.08
C ARG A 315 -26.53 -30.88 -7.95
N PRO A 316 -26.49 -32.16 -7.51
CA PRO A 316 -25.61 -32.57 -6.40
C PRO A 316 -24.12 -32.48 -6.75
N TRP A 317 -23.72 -32.90 -7.95
CA TRP A 317 -22.33 -32.84 -8.41
C TRP A 317 -21.81 -31.40 -8.54
N ARG A 318 -22.68 -30.45 -8.93
CA ARG A 318 -22.33 -29.01 -8.94
C ARG A 318 -22.06 -28.47 -7.54
N TYR A 319 -22.88 -28.85 -6.56
CA TYR A 319 -22.68 -28.40 -5.19
C TYR A 319 -21.38 -28.95 -4.59
N MET A 320 -21.09 -30.23 -4.80
CA MET A 320 -19.87 -30.87 -4.31
C MET A 320 -18.61 -30.28 -4.97
N SER A 321 -18.60 -30.14 -6.30
CA SER A 321 -17.48 -29.53 -7.03
C SER A 321 -17.22 -28.08 -6.60
N ASN A 322 -18.27 -27.28 -6.36
CA ASN A 322 -18.10 -25.93 -5.78
C ASN A 322 -17.40 -25.95 -4.43
N LYS A 323 -17.73 -26.90 -3.53
CA LYS A 323 -17.05 -27.00 -2.23
C LYS A 323 -15.58 -27.35 -2.38
N ILE A 324 -15.25 -28.31 -3.25
CA ILE A 324 -13.85 -28.70 -3.52
C ILE A 324 -13.07 -27.49 -4.02
N VAL A 325 -13.58 -26.78 -5.03
CA VAL A 325 -12.94 -25.58 -5.57
C VAL A 325 -12.75 -24.51 -4.50
N LEU A 326 -13.78 -24.23 -3.70
CA LEU A 326 -13.69 -23.23 -2.64
C LEU A 326 -12.69 -23.61 -1.54
N TRP A 327 -12.59 -24.89 -1.16
CA TRP A 327 -11.57 -25.35 -0.20
C TRP A 327 -10.16 -25.26 -0.77
N SER A 328 -9.94 -25.64 -2.03
CA SER A 328 -8.65 -25.48 -2.71
C SER A 328 -8.24 -24.01 -2.79
N LEU A 329 -9.18 -23.12 -3.15
CA LEU A 329 -8.94 -21.68 -3.17
C LEU A 329 -8.62 -21.12 -1.77
N LEU A 330 -9.33 -21.58 -0.73
CA LEU A 330 -9.07 -21.15 0.64
C LEU A 330 -7.65 -21.49 1.08
N ILE A 331 -7.22 -22.74 0.87
CA ILE A 331 -5.87 -23.20 1.23
C ILE A 331 -4.82 -22.41 0.44
N PHE A 332 -5.02 -22.25 -0.87
CA PHE A 332 -4.09 -21.49 -1.71
C PHE A 332 -3.99 -20.02 -1.30
N GLN A 333 -5.09 -19.37 -0.97
CA GLN A 333 -5.08 -17.97 -0.52
C GLN A 333 -4.41 -17.80 0.85
N ILE A 334 -4.61 -18.73 1.78
CA ILE A 334 -3.93 -18.72 3.09
C ILE A 334 -2.41 -18.92 2.89
N TYR A 335 -2.01 -19.81 1.98
CA TYR A 335 -0.61 -19.99 1.60
C TYR A 335 0.02 -18.69 1.08
N ILE A 336 -0.62 -18.04 0.11
CA ILE A 336 -0.11 -16.76 -0.43
C ILE A 336 -0.09 -15.68 0.65
N LEU A 337 -1.13 -15.59 1.49
CA LEU A 337 -1.18 -14.65 2.62
C LEU A 337 0.02 -14.85 3.56
N PHE A 338 0.34 -16.10 3.90
CA PHE A 338 1.49 -16.45 4.73
C PHE A 338 2.81 -15.94 4.11
N HIS A 339 3.00 -16.13 2.80
CA HIS A 339 4.18 -15.65 2.07
C HIS A 339 4.19 -14.14 1.76
N THR A 340 3.11 -13.39 2.01
CA THR A 340 3.18 -11.91 2.07
C THR A 340 3.95 -11.43 3.31
N GLN A 341 4.08 -12.30 4.33
CA GLN A 341 4.71 -11.99 5.62
C GLN A 341 4.11 -10.75 6.30
N THR A 342 2.81 -10.51 6.11
CA THR A 342 2.11 -9.32 6.63
C THR A 342 1.46 -9.63 7.97
N ARG A 343 2.09 -9.16 9.06
CA ARG A 343 1.67 -9.42 10.45
C ARG A 343 0.22 -9.04 10.73
N GLY A 344 -0.15 -7.80 10.42
CA GLY A 344 -1.53 -7.31 10.62
C GLY A 344 -2.58 -8.18 9.95
N ALA A 345 -2.28 -8.72 8.76
CA ALA A 345 -3.25 -9.46 7.97
C ALA A 345 -3.47 -10.87 8.51
N ILE A 346 -2.41 -11.48 9.03
CA ILE A 346 -2.47 -12.78 9.72
C ILE A 346 -3.20 -12.63 11.06
N ILE A 347 -2.90 -11.58 11.84
CA ILE A 347 -3.61 -11.26 13.09
C ILE A 347 -5.11 -11.08 12.81
N ALA A 348 -5.45 -10.28 11.80
CA ALA A 348 -6.83 -10.05 11.35
C ALA A 348 -7.54 -11.34 10.93
N LEU A 349 -6.88 -12.21 10.15
CA LEU A 349 -7.43 -13.50 9.75
C LEU A 349 -7.72 -14.37 10.96
N LEU A 350 -6.77 -14.53 11.89
CA LEU A 350 -6.91 -15.37 13.07
C LEU A 350 -8.03 -14.87 13.98
N ALA A 351 -8.04 -13.57 14.31
CA ALA A 351 -9.09 -12.95 15.11
C ALA A 351 -10.47 -13.09 14.45
N GLY A 352 -10.56 -12.86 13.13
CA GLY A 352 -11.79 -13.04 12.36
C GLY A 352 -12.27 -14.49 12.32
N LEU A 353 -11.38 -15.48 12.21
CA LEU A 353 -11.72 -16.91 12.26
C LEU A 353 -12.21 -17.33 13.65
N VAL A 354 -11.62 -16.81 14.72
CA VAL A 354 -12.10 -17.02 16.11
C VAL A 354 -13.49 -16.41 16.28
N LEU A 355 -13.72 -15.19 15.80
CA LEU A 355 -15.04 -14.55 15.83
C LEU A 355 -16.07 -15.36 15.03
N LEU A 356 -15.70 -15.83 13.84
CA LEU A 356 -16.55 -16.68 13.00
C LEU A 356 -16.92 -17.97 13.73
N ALA A 357 -15.94 -18.67 14.31
CA ALA A 357 -16.16 -19.88 15.08
C ALA A 357 -17.08 -19.63 16.27
N GLY A 358 -16.85 -18.55 17.03
CA GLY A 358 -17.69 -18.17 18.15
C GLY A 358 -19.13 -17.84 17.75
N PHE A 359 -19.32 -17.13 16.62
CA PHE A 359 -20.66 -16.85 16.08
C PHE A 359 -21.36 -18.14 15.64
N LEU A 360 -20.69 -19.01 14.86
CA LEU A 360 -21.25 -20.29 14.42
C LEU A 360 -21.60 -21.21 15.60
N GLY A 361 -20.77 -21.22 16.65
CA GLY A 361 -21.05 -21.93 17.89
C GLY A 361 -22.28 -21.37 18.61
N HIS A 362 -22.37 -20.05 18.74
CA HIS A 362 -23.50 -19.39 19.40
C HIS A 362 -24.83 -19.66 18.71
N VAL A 363 -24.81 -19.74 17.38
CA VAL A 363 -25.97 -19.95 16.52
C VAL A 363 -26.38 -21.42 16.39
N SER A 364 -25.49 -22.36 16.75
CA SER A 364 -25.77 -23.79 16.59
C SER A 364 -26.70 -24.32 17.68
N ASP A 365 -27.85 -24.87 17.27
CA ASP A 365 -28.82 -25.48 18.20
C ASP A 365 -28.34 -26.83 18.77
N LYS A 366 -27.57 -27.59 17.97
CA LYS A 366 -27.03 -28.89 18.40
C LYS A 366 -25.84 -28.71 19.35
N LYS A 367 -25.95 -29.24 20.58
CA LYS A 367 -24.91 -29.18 21.61
C LYS A 367 -23.53 -29.63 21.09
N LYS A 368 -23.46 -30.77 20.39
CA LYS A 368 -22.20 -31.27 19.79
C LYS A 368 -21.61 -30.27 18.78
N THR A 369 -22.41 -29.76 17.85
CA THR A 369 -21.97 -28.78 16.84
C THR A 369 -21.49 -27.46 17.48
N LYS A 370 -22.18 -27.00 18.52
CA LYS A 370 -21.79 -25.83 19.31
C LYS A 370 -20.43 -26.03 19.99
N GLN A 371 -20.22 -27.18 20.63
CA GLN A 371 -18.94 -27.55 21.23
C GLN A 371 -17.82 -27.63 20.19
N THR A 372 -18.09 -28.18 19.00
CA THR A 372 -17.11 -28.22 17.89
C THR A 372 -16.65 -26.82 17.50
N TYR A 373 -17.57 -25.89 17.27
CA TYR A 373 -17.18 -24.54 16.84
C TYR A 373 -16.42 -23.77 17.91
N TYR A 374 -16.83 -23.84 19.18
CA TYR A 374 -16.04 -23.23 20.25
C TYR A 374 -14.68 -23.91 20.44
N GLY A 375 -14.62 -25.24 20.29
CA GLY A 375 -13.36 -25.99 20.29
C GLY A 375 -12.43 -25.54 19.16
N LEU A 376 -12.94 -25.28 17.96
CA LEU A 376 -12.16 -24.72 16.85
C LEU A 376 -11.63 -23.32 17.17
N GLY A 377 -12.45 -22.45 17.79
CA GLY A 377 -12.01 -21.13 18.23
C GLY A 377 -10.90 -21.20 19.27
N LEU A 378 -11.03 -22.08 20.28
CA LEU A 378 -10.01 -22.31 21.30
C LEU A 378 -8.75 -22.93 20.71
N LEU A 379 -8.87 -23.86 19.75
CA LEU A 379 -7.74 -24.45 19.05
C LEU A 379 -6.94 -23.39 18.29
N LEU A 380 -7.59 -22.43 17.64
CA LEU A 380 -6.91 -21.33 16.96
C LEU A 380 -6.14 -20.42 17.93
N ILE A 381 -6.69 -20.18 19.12
CA ILE A 381 -5.98 -19.45 20.19
C ILE A 381 -4.80 -20.27 20.70
N PHE A 382 -4.98 -21.58 20.88
CA PHE A 382 -3.95 -22.48 21.36
C PHE A 382 -2.80 -22.65 20.35
N ILE A 383 -3.08 -22.70 19.06
CA ILE A 383 -2.05 -22.72 18.00
C ILE A 383 -1.18 -21.46 18.07
N GLN A 384 -1.80 -20.30 18.29
CA GLN A 384 -1.05 -19.04 18.49
C GLN A 384 -0.18 -19.13 19.74
N LEU A 385 -0.70 -19.67 20.85
CA LEU A 385 0.07 -19.85 22.08
C LEU A 385 1.24 -20.83 21.88
N ILE A 386 1.04 -21.96 21.21
CA ILE A 386 2.15 -22.88 20.88
C ILE A 386 3.19 -22.15 20.03
N PHE A 387 2.76 -21.45 18.98
CA PHE A 387 3.68 -20.73 18.09
C PHE A 387 4.49 -19.66 18.84
N TYR A 388 3.87 -18.98 19.82
CA TYR A 388 4.56 -18.08 20.74
C TYR A 388 5.62 -18.78 21.58
N LEU A 389 5.29 -19.94 22.15
CA LEU A 389 6.19 -20.71 23.02
C LEU A 389 7.40 -21.28 22.26
N ILE A 390 7.23 -21.62 20.99
CA ILE A 390 8.31 -22.16 20.14
C ILE A 390 9.00 -21.08 19.29
N ARG A 391 8.72 -19.79 19.50
CA ARG A 391 9.20 -18.71 18.61
C ARG A 391 10.71 -18.61 18.50
N ASP A 392 11.42 -19.01 19.55
CA ASP A 392 12.89 -18.97 19.63
C ASP A 392 13.50 -20.35 19.27
N SER A 393 12.67 -21.33 18.87
CA SER A 393 13.15 -22.61 18.37
C SER A 393 13.78 -22.47 17.00
N ARG A 394 14.74 -23.37 16.71
CA ARG A 394 15.43 -23.46 15.43
C ARG A 394 14.47 -23.50 14.22
N LEU A 395 13.35 -24.20 14.36
CA LEU A 395 12.29 -24.30 13.34
C LEU A 395 11.75 -22.92 12.92
N VAL A 396 11.60 -22.00 13.88
CA VAL A 396 11.06 -20.66 13.65
C VAL A 396 12.17 -19.72 13.17
N THR A 397 13.33 -19.74 13.82
CA THR A 397 14.43 -18.80 13.53
C THR A 397 15.10 -19.04 12.18
N GLU A 398 15.18 -20.28 11.70
CA GLU A 398 15.77 -20.60 10.38
C GLU A 398 14.81 -20.31 9.21
N SER A 399 13.51 -20.20 9.45
CA SER A 399 12.54 -19.88 8.41
C SER A 399 12.37 -18.37 8.28
N ILE A 400 12.70 -17.82 7.10
CA ILE A 400 12.52 -16.39 6.77
C ILE A 400 11.09 -15.91 7.08
N VAL A 401 10.09 -16.75 6.78
CA VAL A 401 8.70 -16.40 7.04
C VAL A 401 8.39 -16.53 8.54
N LEU A 402 8.63 -17.69 9.15
CA LEU A 402 8.24 -17.91 10.55
C LEU A 402 9.00 -16.99 11.51
N ALA A 403 10.28 -16.71 11.29
CA ALA A 403 11.07 -15.80 12.12
C ALA A 403 10.45 -14.41 12.20
N ARG A 404 9.92 -13.92 11.06
CA ARG A 404 9.24 -12.63 11.00
C ARG A 404 7.88 -12.65 11.70
N LEU A 405 7.17 -13.77 11.65
CA LEU A 405 5.86 -13.94 12.29
C LEU A 405 5.99 -14.20 13.81
N GLY A 406 7.00 -14.96 14.22
CA GLY A 406 7.12 -15.61 15.53
C GLY A 406 7.33 -14.67 16.71
N LYS A 407 7.98 -13.52 16.49
CA LYS A 407 8.27 -12.59 17.59
C LYS A 407 7.06 -11.77 18.06
N GLU A 408 6.05 -11.56 17.20
CA GLU A 408 5.05 -10.50 17.44
C GLU A 408 3.59 -10.88 17.15
N ILE A 409 3.34 -11.71 16.14
CA ILE A 409 1.96 -12.12 15.78
C ILE A 409 1.25 -12.89 16.88
N PRO A 410 1.91 -13.86 17.56
CA PRO A 410 1.20 -14.72 18.50
C PRO A 410 0.46 -13.96 19.60
N LEU A 411 1.09 -12.95 20.21
CA LEU A 411 0.52 -12.26 21.36
C LEU A 411 -0.54 -11.24 20.99
N VAL A 412 -0.26 -10.41 19.99
CA VAL A 412 -1.26 -9.46 19.49
C VAL A 412 -2.46 -10.23 18.94
N GLY A 413 -2.21 -11.33 18.23
CA GLY A 413 -3.23 -12.27 17.78
C GLY A 413 -4.04 -12.88 18.92
N ILE A 414 -3.40 -13.39 19.97
CA ILE A 414 -4.06 -13.90 21.18
C ILE A 414 -4.90 -12.81 21.82
N TYR A 415 -4.37 -11.61 22.02
CA TYR A 415 -5.09 -10.49 22.62
C TYR A 415 -6.38 -10.17 21.85
N PHE A 416 -6.30 -9.97 20.53
CA PHE A 416 -7.51 -9.72 19.73
C PHE A 416 -8.46 -10.91 19.71
N SER A 417 -7.95 -12.14 19.65
CA SER A 417 -8.77 -13.36 19.66
C SER A 417 -9.54 -13.52 20.97
N VAL A 418 -8.88 -13.28 22.11
CA VAL A 418 -9.47 -13.31 23.45
C VAL A 418 -10.45 -12.16 23.63
N LEU A 419 -10.11 -10.94 23.21
CA LEU A 419 -11.03 -9.79 23.21
C LEU A 419 -12.31 -10.12 22.43
N MET A 420 -12.20 -10.72 21.23
CA MET A 420 -13.37 -11.14 20.45
C MET A 420 -14.18 -12.24 21.16
N LEU A 421 -13.52 -13.21 21.79
CA LEU A 421 -14.20 -14.26 22.57
C LEU A 421 -14.98 -13.66 23.74
N VAL A 422 -14.37 -12.72 24.49
CA VAL A 422 -15.02 -12.01 25.58
C VAL A 422 -16.23 -11.24 25.07
N ILE A 423 -16.10 -10.47 24.00
CA ILE A 423 -17.22 -9.70 23.42
C ILE A 423 -18.40 -10.62 23.11
N LEU A 424 -18.12 -11.82 22.56
CA LEU A 424 -19.16 -12.82 22.28
C LEU A 424 -19.78 -13.41 23.55
N LEU A 425 -18.98 -13.66 24.59
CA LEU A 425 -19.46 -14.13 25.90
C LEU A 425 -20.36 -13.08 26.56
N VAL A 426 -19.90 -11.83 26.60
CA VAL A 426 -20.65 -10.67 27.07
C VAL A 426 -21.99 -10.53 26.35
N TYR A 427 -22.00 -10.58 25.02
CA TYR A 427 -23.23 -10.54 24.22
C TYR A 427 -24.18 -11.69 24.57
N SER A 428 -23.62 -12.90 24.78
CA SER A 428 -24.40 -14.07 25.19
C SER A 428 -25.03 -13.92 26.57
N PHE A 429 -24.31 -13.32 27.53
CA PHE A 429 -24.83 -13.01 28.87
C PHE A 429 -25.87 -11.89 28.82
N TRP A 430 -25.65 -10.85 28.00
CA TRP A 430 -26.57 -9.71 27.86
C TRP A 430 -27.96 -10.14 27.42
N ARG A 431 -28.05 -11.19 26.58
CA ARG A 431 -29.33 -11.78 26.16
C ARG A 431 -30.07 -12.52 27.29
N LYS A 432 -29.37 -13.01 28.32
CA LYS A 432 -29.94 -13.79 29.43
C LYS A 432 -30.14 -12.97 30.71
N GLN A 433 -29.22 -12.06 31.04
CA GLN A 433 -29.24 -11.23 32.24
C GLN A 433 -28.60 -9.86 31.97
N LYS A 434 -29.44 -8.83 31.76
CA LYS A 434 -28.98 -7.50 31.29
C LYS A 434 -28.05 -6.77 32.27
N ASN A 435 -28.32 -6.86 33.58
CA ASN A 435 -27.58 -6.09 34.60
C ASN A 435 -26.20 -6.69 34.91
N LEU A 436 -26.10 -8.02 35.08
CA LEU A 436 -24.81 -8.70 35.24
C LEU A 436 -23.94 -8.54 33.99
N ALA A 437 -24.53 -8.67 32.80
CA ALA A 437 -23.77 -8.53 31.57
C ALA A 437 -23.17 -7.14 31.41
N ALA A 438 -23.92 -6.06 31.70
CA ALA A 438 -23.39 -4.69 31.63
C ALA A 438 -22.21 -4.49 32.59
N PHE A 439 -22.33 -4.99 33.83
CA PHE A 439 -21.26 -4.92 34.84
C PHE A 439 -20.00 -5.70 34.41
N PHE A 440 -20.13 -6.95 33.98
CA PHE A 440 -19.00 -7.74 33.47
C PHE A 440 -18.42 -7.17 32.17
N SER A 441 -19.22 -6.53 31.32
CA SER A 441 -18.73 -5.84 30.12
C SER A 441 -17.78 -4.70 30.47
N VAL A 442 -18.16 -3.88 31.45
CA VAL A 442 -17.34 -2.77 31.92
C VAL A 442 -16.07 -3.30 32.57
N ILE A 443 -16.16 -4.32 33.43
CA ILE A 443 -14.98 -4.91 34.07
C ILE A 443 -14.01 -5.47 33.04
N VAL A 444 -14.49 -6.27 32.09
CA VAL A 444 -13.56 -6.87 31.11
C VAL A 444 -13.04 -5.82 30.12
N PHE A 445 -13.84 -4.82 29.75
CA PHE A 445 -13.36 -3.70 28.94
C PHE A 445 -12.27 -2.90 29.68
N VAL A 446 -12.47 -2.61 30.96
CA VAL A 446 -11.49 -1.95 31.83
C VAL A 446 -10.24 -2.80 31.97
N ILE A 447 -10.35 -4.11 32.21
CA ILE A 447 -9.18 -5.02 32.29
C ILE A 447 -8.43 -5.04 30.95
N LEU A 448 -9.12 -5.22 29.82
CA LEU A 448 -8.49 -5.31 28.51
C LEU A 448 -7.82 -4.00 28.06
N LEU A 449 -8.26 -2.84 28.55
CA LEU A 449 -7.62 -1.54 28.29
C LEU A 449 -6.57 -1.17 29.34
N ALA A 450 -6.81 -1.48 30.61
CA ALA A 450 -5.91 -1.14 31.70
C ALA A 450 -4.68 -2.04 31.70
N THR A 451 -4.81 -3.34 31.45
CA THR A 451 -3.70 -4.30 31.53
C THR A 451 -2.54 -3.99 30.57
N PRO A 452 -2.75 -3.66 29.28
CA PRO A 452 -1.66 -3.25 28.40
C PRO A 452 -1.01 -1.92 28.81
N TYR A 453 -1.80 -0.96 29.27
CA TYR A 453 -1.32 0.36 29.69
C TYR A 453 -0.53 0.29 31.01
N THR A 454 -1.02 -0.46 32.00
CA THR A 454 -0.31 -0.69 33.25
C THR A 454 0.97 -1.46 33.00
N ALA A 455 0.93 -2.54 32.20
CA ALA A 455 2.12 -3.29 31.79
C ALA A 455 3.17 -2.39 31.09
N TYR A 456 2.74 -1.48 30.20
CA TYR A 456 3.65 -0.51 29.57
C TYR A 456 4.28 0.45 30.59
N LYS A 457 3.50 0.98 31.54
CA LYS A 457 4.03 1.91 32.56
C LYS A 457 5.04 1.25 33.49
N VAL A 458 4.79 0.02 33.90
CA VAL A 458 5.64 -0.68 34.88
C VAL A 458 6.71 -1.56 34.22
N ARG A 459 6.88 -1.50 32.89
CA ARG A 459 7.76 -2.41 32.12
C ARG A 459 9.23 -2.39 32.52
N ASN A 460 9.69 -1.29 33.11
CA ASN A 460 11.06 -1.08 33.57
C ASN A 460 11.22 -1.33 35.08
N GLU A 461 10.14 -1.61 35.80
CA GLU A 461 10.18 -1.80 37.24
C GLU A 461 10.69 -3.21 37.60
N PRO A 462 11.66 -3.35 38.53
CA PRO A 462 12.26 -4.65 38.89
C PRO A 462 11.24 -5.69 39.37
N TRP A 463 10.25 -5.27 40.16
CA TRP A 463 9.20 -6.16 40.67
C TRP A 463 8.30 -6.69 39.54
N ALA A 464 8.08 -5.89 38.51
CA ALA A 464 7.21 -6.24 37.39
C ALA A 464 7.90 -7.24 36.45
N GLN A 465 9.22 -7.11 36.29
CA GLN A 465 10.06 -8.09 35.61
C GLN A 465 10.21 -9.39 36.42
N ALA A 466 10.14 -9.35 37.75
CA ALA A 466 10.20 -10.54 38.60
C ALA A 466 8.87 -11.31 38.69
N SER A 467 7.73 -10.66 38.43
CA SER A 467 6.40 -11.27 38.54
C SER A 467 6.03 -12.08 37.30
N PHE A 468 5.97 -13.42 37.40
CA PHE A 468 5.63 -14.31 36.28
C PHE A 468 4.44 -13.86 35.40
N PRO A 469 3.24 -13.55 35.96
CA PRO A 469 2.09 -13.14 35.14
C PRO A 469 2.25 -11.77 34.49
N VAL A 470 2.99 -10.84 35.13
CA VAL A 470 3.24 -9.50 34.59
C VAL A 470 4.36 -9.56 33.56
N ASN A 471 5.39 -10.35 33.82
CA ASN A 471 6.54 -10.57 32.97
C ASN A 471 6.17 -11.29 31.66
N LEU A 472 5.13 -12.14 31.68
CA LEU A 472 4.49 -12.71 30.49
C LEU A 472 3.92 -11.65 29.53
N ILE A 473 3.62 -10.45 30.02
CA ILE A 473 3.11 -9.31 29.24
C ILE A 473 4.24 -8.30 28.95
N ILE A 474 5.14 -8.05 29.91
CA ILE A 474 6.24 -7.08 29.80
C ILE A 474 7.34 -7.55 28.85
N VAL A 475 7.88 -8.77 29.00
CA VAL A 475 8.98 -9.25 28.14
C VAL A 475 8.61 -9.17 26.67
N PRO A 476 7.38 -9.52 26.27
CA PRO A 476 6.99 -9.38 24.88
C PRO A 476 6.67 -7.97 24.46
N LEU A 477 6.13 -7.14 25.36
CA LEU A 477 5.93 -5.72 25.07
C LEU A 477 7.28 -5.04 24.85
N ASN A 478 8.30 -5.38 25.65
CA ASN A 478 9.67 -4.91 25.50
C ASN A 478 10.29 -5.47 24.21
N SER A 479 10.19 -6.78 23.93
CA SER A 479 10.72 -7.34 22.68
C SER A 479 9.99 -6.85 21.42
N PHE A 480 8.70 -6.51 21.53
CA PHE A 480 7.89 -5.85 20.50
C PHE A 480 8.34 -4.39 20.26
N LEU A 481 8.88 -3.73 21.28
CA LEU A 481 9.38 -2.36 21.22
C LEU A 481 10.90 -2.28 20.92
N THR A 482 11.70 -3.30 21.22
CA THR A 482 13.17 -3.22 21.19
C THR A 482 13.90 -4.37 20.48
N GLY A 483 13.21 -5.41 19.99
CA GLY A 483 13.85 -6.56 19.32
C GLY A 483 14.26 -6.32 17.85
N PRO A 484 15.06 -7.20 17.21
CA PRO A 484 15.48 -7.04 15.81
C PRO A 484 14.28 -6.91 14.85
N GLY A 485 14.11 -5.74 14.22
CA GLY A 485 12.93 -5.33 13.44
C GLY A 485 11.98 -4.35 14.14
N SER A 486 12.26 -4.01 15.41
CA SER A 486 11.54 -3.06 16.27
C SER A 486 11.46 -1.65 15.68
N THR A 487 12.44 -1.23 14.89
CA THR A 487 12.46 0.10 14.26
C THR A 487 11.17 0.40 13.50
N THR A 488 10.52 -0.62 12.92
CA THR A 488 9.24 -0.45 12.20
C THR A 488 8.01 -0.33 13.11
N ILE A 489 8.05 -0.82 14.34
CA ILE A 489 6.95 -0.74 15.32
C ILE A 489 7.14 0.43 16.26
N GLU A 490 8.36 0.62 16.76
CA GLU A 490 8.75 1.79 17.53
C GLU A 490 8.42 3.05 16.73
N SER A 491 8.83 3.10 15.45
CA SER A 491 8.43 4.22 14.57
C SER A 491 6.92 4.35 14.43
N ARG A 492 6.12 3.26 14.42
CA ARG A 492 4.65 3.34 14.40
C ARG A 492 4.08 3.89 15.70
N VAL A 493 4.57 3.44 16.85
CA VAL A 493 4.13 3.93 18.17
C VAL A 493 4.46 5.42 18.31
N LEU A 494 5.67 5.83 17.93
CA LEU A 494 6.08 7.23 17.91
C LEU A 494 5.24 8.04 16.90
N THR A 495 4.96 7.48 15.73
CA THR A 495 4.06 8.07 14.73
C THR A 495 2.64 8.25 15.29
N TRP A 496 2.14 7.31 16.07
CA TRP A 496 0.83 7.40 16.73
C TRP A 496 0.82 8.42 17.88
N GLN A 497 1.92 8.56 18.62
CA GLN A 497 2.07 9.61 19.62
C GLN A 497 2.07 11.00 18.97
N ALA A 498 2.79 11.16 17.86
CA ALA A 498 2.75 12.38 17.05
C ALA A 498 1.35 12.61 16.47
N SER A 499 0.68 11.56 15.98
CA SER A 499 -0.69 11.62 15.47
C SER A 499 -1.69 12.07 16.54
N TRP A 500 -1.59 11.52 17.76
CA TRP A 500 -2.46 11.92 18.87
C TRP A 500 -2.23 13.39 19.26
N SER A 501 -0.97 13.82 19.29
CA SER A 501 -0.62 15.21 19.56
C SER A 501 -1.15 16.14 18.49
N GLY A 502 -0.98 15.78 17.21
CA GLY A 502 -1.52 16.52 16.08
C GLY A 502 -3.04 16.56 16.07
N TRP A 503 -3.74 15.45 16.34
CA TRP A 503 -5.20 15.45 16.35
C TRP A 503 -5.79 16.44 17.36
N LYS A 504 -5.13 16.65 18.50
CA LYS A 504 -5.56 17.66 19.50
C LYS A 504 -5.56 19.09 18.95
N ASP A 505 -4.77 19.40 17.94
CA ASP A 505 -4.75 20.73 17.31
C ASP A 505 -6.07 21.02 16.57
N HIS A 506 -6.68 20.01 15.93
CA HIS A 506 -7.90 20.15 15.13
C HIS A 506 -8.88 18.98 15.38
N LEU A 507 -9.46 18.92 16.59
CA LEU A 507 -10.27 17.77 17.01
C LEU A 507 -11.50 17.48 16.14
N LEU A 508 -12.20 18.51 15.66
CA LEU A 508 -13.50 18.35 14.98
C LEU A 508 -13.39 17.95 13.51
N LEU A 509 -12.57 18.69 12.74
CA LEU A 509 -12.46 18.55 11.28
C LEU A 509 -11.07 18.11 10.80
N GLY A 510 -10.08 18.00 11.69
CA GLY A 510 -8.72 17.60 11.34
C GLY A 510 -7.98 18.63 10.51
N TYR A 511 -6.82 18.22 9.98
CA TYR A 511 -5.94 19.01 9.10
C TYR A 511 -6.42 19.05 7.64
N GLY A 512 -7.50 18.36 7.31
CA GLY A 512 -7.94 18.09 5.94
C GLY A 512 -7.34 16.79 5.39
N PRO A 513 -8.02 16.12 4.44
CA PRO A 513 -7.48 14.94 3.76
C PRO A 513 -6.08 15.18 3.18
N GLU A 514 -5.19 14.19 3.22
CA GLU A 514 -3.83 14.25 2.62
C GLU A 514 -2.87 15.28 3.25
N ASN A 515 -3.24 15.90 4.38
CA ASN A 515 -2.42 16.89 5.11
C ASN A 515 -1.75 16.32 6.38
N TYR A 516 -1.77 14.99 6.56
CA TYR A 516 -1.20 14.34 7.75
C TYR A 516 0.26 14.71 8.03
N TYR A 517 1.06 14.91 6.98
CA TYR A 517 2.48 15.28 7.12
C TYR A 517 2.67 16.58 7.91
N ILE A 518 1.72 17.51 7.86
CA ILE A 518 1.76 18.79 8.59
C ILE A 518 1.67 18.51 10.09
N ALA A 519 0.64 17.76 10.49
CA ALA A 519 0.43 17.35 11.88
C ALA A 519 1.65 16.60 12.44
N PHE A 520 2.20 15.69 11.64
CA PHE A 520 3.38 14.90 12.01
C PHE A 520 4.65 15.76 12.12
N ASN A 521 4.89 16.70 11.21
CA ASN A 521 6.06 17.58 11.25
C ASN A 521 6.00 18.52 12.47
N LYS A 522 4.85 19.12 12.74
CA LYS A 522 4.65 19.97 13.92
C LYS A 522 4.89 19.22 15.22
N ASN A 523 4.52 17.95 15.27
CA ASN A 523 4.63 17.09 16.44
C ASN A 523 5.75 16.03 16.29
N PHE A 524 6.86 16.39 15.62
CA PHE A 524 7.91 15.44 15.28
C PHE A 524 8.51 14.78 16.55
N PRO A 525 8.44 13.45 16.68
CA PRO A 525 8.94 12.76 17.85
C PRO A 525 10.45 12.54 17.74
N ILE A 526 11.23 13.23 18.56
CA ILE A 526 12.71 13.16 18.58
C ILE A 526 13.26 11.71 18.51
N PRO A 527 12.77 10.72 19.29
CA PRO A 527 13.34 9.37 19.28
C PRO A 527 13.16 8.59 17.98
N ILE A 528 12.36 9.10 17.03
CA ILE A 528 12.11 8.40 15.75
C ILE A 528 13.30 8.47 14.80
N TYR A 529 14.21 9.42 15.04
CA TYR A 529 15.45 9.55 14.29
C TYR A 529 16.59 9.01 15.14
N GLN A 530 17.00 7.78 14.84
CA GLN A 530 18.10 7.09 15.52
C GLN A 530 19.35 7.10 14.62
N ASP A 531 19.16 6.83 13.32
CA ASP A 531 20.23 6.69 12.33
C ASP A 531 19.77 7.06 10.91
N ALA A 532 20.67 7.00 9.93
CA ALA A 532 20.38 7.26 8.51
C ALA A 532 19.37 6.28 7.88
N GLY A 533 19.15 5.11 8.49
CA GLY A 533 18.15 4.12 8.06
C GLY A 533 16.74 4.38 8.61
N SER A 534 16.61 5.32 9.54
CA SER A 534 15.36 5.65 10.21
C SER A 534 14.33 6.23 9.24
N ARG A 535 13.09 5.75 9.31
CA ARG A 535 11.98 6.33 8.55
C ARG A 535 11.49 7.57 9.29
N ILE A 536 11.91 8.75 8.85
CA ILE A 536 11.60 10.04 9.51
C ILE A 536 10.57 10.90 8.75
N TRP A 537 10.08 10.39 7.62
CA TRP A 537 9.09 11.04 6.75
C TRP A 537 7.84 10.18 6.70
N PHE A 538 6.73 10.71 7.23
CA PHE A 538 5.43 10.04 7.21
C PHE A 538 4.37 10.91 6.55
N ASP A 539 3.68 10.31 5.59
CA ASP A 539 2.51 10.83 4.90
C ASP A 539 1.20 10.28 5.50
N ARG A 540 1.28 9.24 6.34
CA ARG A 540 0.15 8.56 7.00
C ARG A 540 0.52 8.03 8.39
N ALA A 541 -0.46 7.89 9.26
CA ALA A 541 -0.31 7.30 10.59
C ALA A 541 -0.15 5.78 10.55
N HIS A 542 -0.46 5.13 9.41
CA HIS A 542 -0.49 3.67 9.28
C HIS A 542 -1.46 2.98 10.26
N ASN A 543 -2.51 3.70 10.64
CA ASN A 543 -3.58 3.26 11.51
C ASN A 543 -4.83 4.07 11.14
N PHE A 544 -5.92 3.40 10.76
CA PHE A 544 -7.11 4.09 10.25
C PHE A 544 -7.70 5.08 11.26
N VAL A 545 -7.60 4.81 12.58
CA VAL A 545 -8.15 5.70 13.62
C VAL A 545 -7.43 7.05 13.58
N PHE A 546 -6.09 7.01 13.55
CA PHE A 546 -5.29 8.23 13.47
C PHE A 546 -5.33 8.86 12.08
N ASP A 547 -5.38 8.08 11.01
CA ASP A 547 -5.52 8.60 9.65
C ASP A 547 -6.81 9.42 9.52
N TRP A 548 -7.97 8.85 9.89
CA TRP A 548 -9.26 9.55 9.83
C TRP A 548 -9.36 10.65 10.89
N GLY A 549 -8.88 10.42 12.12
CA GLY A 549 -8.88 11.40 13.20
C GLY A 549 -8.05 12.64 12.88
N VAL A 550 -6.80 12.48 12.43
CA VAL A 550 -5.93 13.61 12.08
C VAL A 550 -6.41 14.30 10.80
N SER A 551 -6.87 13.55 9.80
CA SER A 551 -7.23 14.13 8.48
C SER A 551 -8.60 14.79 8.46
N THR A 552 -9.58 14.24 9.18
CA THR A 552 -11.00 14.66 9.10
C THR A 552 -11.65 14.92 10.46
N GLY A 553 -10.86 14.80 11.53
CA GLY A 553 -11.34 14.99 12.90
C GLY A 553 -12.27 13.87 13.36
N ILE A 554 -12.86 14.07 14.54
CA ILE A 554 -13.81 13.11 15.12
C ILE A 554 -15.06 12.96 14.26
N LEU A 555 -15.45 14.00 13.51
CA LEU A 555 -16.62 13.93 12.62
C LEU A 555 -16.39 12.93 11.48
N GLY A 556 -15.21 12.96 10.85
CA GLY A 556 -14.92 12.04 9.76
C GLY A 556 -14.65 10.62 10.26
N LEU A 557 -13.96 10.47 11.40
CA LEU A 557 -13.79 9.16 12.05
C LEU A 557 -15.15 8.54 12.44
N ALA A 558 -16.07 9.32 13.00
CA ALA A 558 -17.41 8.88 13.35
C ALA A 558 -18.24 8.54 12.10
N ALA A 559 -18.15 9.35 11.04
CA ALA A 559 -18.80 9.07 9.76
C ALA A 559 -18.28 7.77 9.14
N TYR A 560 -16.96 7.54 9.15
CA TYR A 560 -16.36 6.29 8.70
C TYR A 560 -16.83 5.10 9.54
N ALA A 561 -16.79 5.20 10.88
CA ALA A 561 -17.25 4.15 11.78
C ALA A 561 -18.75 3.83 11.59
N SER A 562 -19.57 4.83 11.27
CA SER A 562 -21.01 4.64 11.04
C SER A 562 -21.31 3.68 9.88
N ILE A 563 -20.49 3.68 8.82
CA ILE A 563 -20.62 2.76 7.69
C ILE A 563 -20.52 1.30 8.18
N PHE A 564 -19.51 1.00 9.00
CA PHE A 564 -19.28 -0.33 9.55
C PHE A 564 -20.37 -0.74 10.55
N VAL A 565 -20.80 0.18 11.42
CA VAL A 565 -21.89 -0.06 12.38
C VAL A 565 -23.19 -0.40 11.64
N VAL A 566 -23.57 0.40 10.64
CA VAL A 566 -24.79 0.17 9.85
C VAL A 566 -24.67 -1.11 9.01
N ALA A 567 -23.52 -1.38 8.39
CA ALA A 567 -23.29 -2.61 7.63
C ALA A 567 -23.38 -3.86 8.53
N PHE A 568 -22.80 -3.81 9.73
CA PHE A 568 -22.90 -4.89 10.71
C PHE A 568 -24.35 -5.07 11.17
N TRP A 569 -25.07 -3.98 11.45
CA TRP A 569 -26.49 -4.01 11.78
C TRP A 569 -27.35 -4.62 10.66
N TYR A 570 -27.08 -4.27 9.40
CA TYR A 570 -27.73 -4.87 8.23
C TYR A 570 -27.46 -6.37 8.14
N LEU A 571 -26.23 -6.81 8.36
CA LEU A 571 -25.89 -8.23 8.43
C LEU A 571 -26.62 -8.95 9.56
N LEU A 572 -26.75 -8.33 10.73
CA LEU A 572 -27.55 -8.86 11.84
C LEU A 572 -29.04 -9.00 11.47
N ILE A 573 -29.62 -8.02 10.77
CA ILE A 573 -31.00 -8.12 10.26
C ILE A 573 -31.13 -9.31 9.32
N LEU A 574 -30.23 -9.42 8.33
CA LEU A 574 -30.24 -10.49 7.34
C LEU A 574 -30.09 -11.86 7.97
N TYR A 575 -29.17 -11.97 8.92
CA TYR A 575 -28.96 -13.18 9.69
C TYR A 575 -30.19 -13.55 10.53
N ARG A 576 -30.86 -12.58 11.17
CA ARG A 576 -32.09 -12.83 11.95
C ARG A 576 -33.25 -13.29 11.06
N ARG A 577 -33.33 -12.82 9.80
CA ARG A 577 -34.34 -13.23 8.83
C ARG A 577 -34.12 -14.65 8.30
N ASP A 578 -32.88 -15.09 8.17
CA ASP A 578 -32.53 -16.45 7.72
C ASP A 578 -31.38 -17.02 8.55
N ARG A 579 -31.70 -17.51 9.75
CA ARG A 579 -30.72 -18.12 10.67
C ARG A 579 -30.06 -19.37 10.11
N SER A 580 -30.67 -20.01 9.12
CA SER A 580 -30.11 -21.18 8.45
C SER A 580 -28.89 -20.82 7.59
N ASN A 581 -28.83 -19.58 7.09
CA ASN A 581 -27.76 -19.13 6.24
C ASN A 581 -26.59 -18.55 7.05
N ARG A 582 -25.68 -19.46 7.43
CA ARG A 582 -24.45 -19.16 8.17
C ARG A 582 -23.48 -18.25 7.41
N ALA A 583 -23.68 -18.02 6.12
CA ALA A 583 -22.82 -17.16 5.31
C ALA A 583 -22.71 -15.72 5.85
N PHE A 584 -23.78 -15.15 6.40
CA PHE A 584 -23.72 -13.79 6.96
C PHE A 584 -22.75 -13.67 8.15
N ALA A 585 -22.48 -14.78 8.87
CA ALA A 585 -21.44 -14.83 9.90
C ALA A 585 -20.05 -14.53 9.33
N ALA A 586 -19.74 -15.07 8.14
CA ALA A 586 -18.47 -14.82 7.48
C ALA A 586 -18.32 -13.36 7.08
N LEU A 587 -19.39 -12.69 6.64
CA LEU A 587 -19.34 -11.25 6.33
C LEU A 587 -19.21 -10.39 7.59
N MET A 588 -19.84 -10.77 8.71
CA MET A 588 -19.61 -10.07 9.98
C MET A 588 -18.16 -10.22 10.45
N ALA A 589 -17.60 -11.43 10.37
CA ALA A 589 -16.19 -11.67 10.65
C ALA A 589 -15.25 -10.94 9.69
N LEU A 590 -15.63 -10.82 8.41
CA LEU A 590 -14.92 -10.02 7.42
C LEU A 590 -14.80 -8.56 7.85
N LEU A 591 -15.92 -7.93 8.25
CA LEU A 591 -15.91 -6.51 8.65
C LEU A 591 -14.98 -6.27 9.85
N VAL A 592 -15.01 -7.17 10.83
CA VAL A 592 -14.14 -7.08 12.02
C VAL A 592 -12.68 -7.34 11.66
N ALA A 593 -12.40 -8.39 10.88
CA ALA A 593 -11.04 -8.68 10.41
C ALA A 593 -10.47 -7.52 9.60
N PHE A 594 -11.27 -6.90 8.73
CA PHE A 594 -10.87 -5.73 7.96
C PHE A 594 -10.49 -4.54 8.86
N LEU A 595 -11.30 -4.24 9.88
CA LEU A 595 -10.97 -3.18 10.85
C LEU A 595 -9.69 -3.49 11.66
N ILE A 596 -9.48 -4.74 12.07
CA ILE A 596 -8.25 -5.16 12.77
C ILE A 596 -7.03 -5.01 11.86
N GLN A 597 -7.13 -5.42 10.59
CA GLN A 597 -6.07 -5.23 9.61
C GLN A 597 -5.71 -3.74 9.47
N ASN A 598 -6.72 -2.88 9.39
CA ASN A 598 -6.58 -1.44 9.22
C ASN A 598 -6.04 -0.72 10.48
N LEU A 599 -5.82 -1.40 11.61
CA LEU A 599 -5.03 -0.83 12.71
C LEU A 599 -3.53 -0.75 12.37
N PHE A 600 -3.06 -1.51 11.38
CA PHE A 600 -1.65 -1.62 10.98
C PHE A 600 -1.37 -1.14 9.55
N VAL A 601 -2.41 -0.76 8.82
CA VAL A 601 -2.40 -0.27 7.44
C VAL A 601 -3.59 0.66 7.22
N PHE A 602 -3.69 1.29 6.06
CA PHE A 602 -4.82 2.13 5.70
C PHE A 602 -5.49 1.65 4.41
N ASP A 603 -6.66 2.22 4.11
CA ASP A 603 -7.47 1.88 2.95
C ASP A 603 -6.77 2.18 1.62
N THR A 604 -6.94 1.30 0.65
CA THR A 604 -6.41 1.47 -0.71
C THR A 604 -7.49 1.16 -1.74
N LEU A 605 -7.34 1.69 -2.96
CA LEU A 605 -8.27 1.40 -4.06
C LEU A 605 -8.60 -0.09 -4.23
N ASN A 606 -7.61 -0.98 -4.08
CA ASN A 606 -7.83 -2.42 -4.26
C ASN A 606 -8.77 -3.02 -3.21
N THR A 607 -8.70 -2.53 -1.96
CA THR A 607 -9.61 -2.95 -0.88
C THR A 607 -10.95 -2.21 -0.96
N ASP A 608 -10.93 -0.93 -1.36
CA ASP A 608 -12.12 -0.09 -1.49
C ASP A 608 -13.12 -0.66 -2.49
N VAL A 609 -12.64 -1.07 -3.67
CA VAL A 609 -13.48 -1.70 -4.70
C VAL A 609 -14.28 -2.89 -4.16
N VAL A 610 -13.64 -3.74 -3.35
CA VAL A 610 -14.27 -4.96 -2.81
C VAL A 610 -15.18 -4.65 -1.62
N ILE A 611 -14.73 -3.83 -0.67
CA ILE A 611 -15.52 -3.52 0.53
C ILE A 611 -16.77 -2.70 0.18
N PHE A 612 -16.68 -1.73 -0.74
CA PHE A 612 -17.84 -0.97 -1.20
C PHE A 612 -18.80 -1.81 -2.07
N LEU A 613 -18.30 -2.83 -2.80
CA LEU A 613 -19.16 -3.84 -3.41
C LEU A 613 -19.97 -4.61 -2.36
N ILE A 614 -19.34 -5.01 -1.25
CA ILE A 614 -20.00 -5.69 -0.14
C ILE A 614 -21.06 -4.78 0.48
N PHE A 615 -20.70 -3.54 0.83
CA PHE A 615 -21.64 -2.55 1.38
C PHE A 615 -22.84 -2.32 0.45
N ALA A 616 -22.59 -2.06 -0.83
CA ALA A 616 -23.66 -1.85 -1.81
C ALA A 616 -24.56 -3.08 -1.98
N SER A 617 -24.00 -4.29 -1.83
CA SER A 617 -24.76 -5.54 -1.90
C SER A 617 -25.70 -5.75 -0.71
N LEU A 618 -25.43 -5.15 0.46
CA LEU A 618 -26.30 -5.28 1.65
C LEU A 618 -27.62 -4.54 1.50
N VAL A 619 -27.63 -3.39 0.82
CA VAL A 619 -28.81 -2.53 0.63
C VAL A 619 -30.00 -3.31 0.02
N PRO A 620 -29.89 -3.93 -1.17
CA PRO A 620 -30.99 -4.68 -1.78
C PRO A 620 -31.32 -5.98 -1.03
N LEU A 621 -30.40 -6.53 -0.24
CA LEU A 621 -30.67 -7.71 0.60
C LEU A 621 -31.59 -7.36 1.77
N VAL A 622 -31.38 -6.20 2.41
CA VAL A 622 -32.16 -5.75 3.57
C VAL A 622 -33.49 -5.16 3.15
N HIS A 623 -33.49 -4.31 2.12
CA HIS A 623 -34.66 -3.51 1.78
C HIS A 623 -35.51 -4.09 0.65
N GLY A 624 -35.06 -5.19 0.02
CA GLY A 624 -35.69 -5.72 -1.17
C GLY A 624 -35.42 -4.84 -2.40
N ARG A 625 -36.12 -5.11 -3.51
CA ARG A 625 -35.99 -4.28 -4.71
C ARG A 625 -36.58 -2.89 -4.44
N PRO A 626 -35.99 -1.81 -4.98
CA PRO A 626 -36.71 -0.54 -5.09
C PRO A 626 -38.02 -0.81 -5.83
N GLU A 627 -39.16 -0.28 -5.35
CA GLU A 627 -40.45 -0.45 -6.01
C GLU A 627 -40.34 -0.08 -7.50
N GLN A 628 -40.45 -1.08 -8.37
CA GLN A 628 -40.69 -0.83 -9.78
C GLN A 628 -42.16 -0.45 -9.89
N ARG A 629 -42.46 0.84 -10.14
CA ARG A 629 -43.80 1.20 -10.63
C ARG A 629 -44.08 0.34 -11.87
N GLN A 630 -45.07 -0.56 -11.77
CA GLN A 630 -45.66 -1.22 -12.94
C GLN A 630 -46.26 -0.11 -13.81
N LEU A 631 -45.58 0.26 -14.89
CA LEU A 631 -46.10 1.26 -15.82
C LEU A 631 -45.78 0.85 -17.26
N ASN A 632 -46.82 1.02 -18.08
CA ASN A 632 -47.01 0.60 -19.46
C ASN A 632 -45.86 0.98 -20.41
N HIS A 633 -45.88 0.40 -21.61
CA HIS A 633 -44.83 0.34 -22.63
C HIS A 633 -44.39 1.70 -23.25
N ASP A 634 -44.62 2.83 -22.59
CA ASP A 634 -44.34 4.15 -23.18
C ASP A 634 -42.85 4.39 -23.47
N VAL A 635 -42.61 4.93 -24.66
CA VAL A 635 -41.31 5.14 -25.30
C VAL A 635 -40.46 6.16 -24.53
N ILE A 636 -39.16 5.88 -24.43
CA ILE A 636 -38.18 6.76 -23.80
C ILE A 636 -38.06 8.07 -24.59
N LYS A 637 -38.33 9.22 -23.95
CA LYS A 637 -38.01 10.55 -24.48
C LYS A 637 -36.87 11.19 -23.67
N VAL A 638 -35.65 10.67 -23.82
CA VAL A 638 -34.45 11.46 -23.45
C VAL A 638 -34.17 12.35 -24.65
N LYS A 639 -34.11 13.68 -24.47
CA LYS A 639 -33.71 14.57 -25.56
C LYS A 639 -32.25 14.28 -25.88
N TYR A 640 -31.94 13.88 -27.11
CA TYR A 640 -30.56 13.55 -27.53
C TYR A 640 -29.54 14.64 -27.15
N GLY A 641 -29.94 15.91 -27.18
CA GLY A 641 -29.09 17.03 -26.72
C GLY A 641 -28.69 16.97 -25.25
N GLN A 642 -29.56 16.50 -24.35
CA GLN A 642 -29.22 16.34 -22.92
C GLN A 642 -28.22 15.20 -22.70
N ALA A 643 -28.42 14.08 -23.39
CA ALA A 643 -27.48 12.96 -23.34
C ALA A 643 -26.12 13.35 -23.93
N ALA A 644 -26.10 14.09 -25.04
CA ALA A 644 -24.88 14.60 -25.66
C ALA A 644 -24.13 15.56 -24.72
N LEU A 645 -24.84 16.45 -24.01
CA LEU A 645 -24.24 17.34 -23.02
C LEU A 645 -23.59 16.56 -21.86
N ILE A 646 -24.26 15.54 -21.33
CA ILE A 646 -23.68 14.70 -20.26
C ILE A 646 -22.42 13.99 -20.76
N ILE A 647 -22.45 13.43 -21.97
CA ILE A 647 -21.28 12.77 -22.57
C ILE A 647 -20.13 13.78 -22.75
N LEU A 648 -20.42 15.00 -23.20
CA LEU A 648 -19.43 16.05 -23.34
C LEU A 648 -18.81 16.45 -21.99
N VAL A 649 -19.63 16.65 -20.96
CA VAL A 649 -19.14 16.97 -19.60
C VAL A 649 -18.25 15.86 -19.06
N VAL A 650 -18.66 14.60 -19.21
CA VAL A 650 -17.85 13.43 -18.82
C VAL A 650 -16.54 13.39 -19.62
N ALA A 651 -16.57 13.61 -20.93
CA ALA A 651 -15.36 13.61 -21.76
C ALA A 651 -14.37 14.71 -21.38
N VAL A 652 -14.87 15.92 -21.10
CA VAL A 652 -14.05 17.06 -20.64
C VAL A 652 -13.43 16.75 -19.29
N PHE A 653 -14.19 16.16 -18.36
CA PHE A 653 -13.70 15.78 -17.04
C PHE A 653 -12.63 14.68 -17.14
N ILE A 654 -12.88 13.60 -17.90
CA ILE A 654 -11.91 12.54 -18.20
C ILE A 654 -10.60 13.14 -18.71
N TYR A 655 -10.68 14.04 -19.68
CA TYR A 655 -9.49 14.61 -20.30
C TYR A 655 -8.63 15.40 -19.31
N HIS A 656 -9.25 16.28 -18.51
CA HIS A 656 -8.53 17.15 -17.59
C HIS A 656 -8.01 16.43 -16.34
N PHE A 657 -8.81 15.55 -15.73
CA PHE A 657 -8.49 14.95 -14.44
C PHE A 657 -7.83 13.57 -14.53
N ASN A 658 -7.89 12.90 -15.69
CA ASN A 658 -7.34 11.56 -15.88
C ASN A 658 -6.32 11.48 -17.03
N VAL A 659 -6.66 11.98 -18.23
CA VAL A 659 -5.76 11.86 -19.40
C VAL A 659 -4.52 12.73 -19.27
N LYS A 660 -4.65 14.02 -18.91
CA LYS A 660 -3.48 14.89 -18.70
C LYS A 660 -2.55 14.36 -17.59
N PRO A 661 -3.05 13.99 -16.39
CA PRO A 661 -2.21 13.35 -15.37
C PRO A 661 -1.58 12.02 -15.80
N ALA A 662 -2.27 11.20 -16.62
CA ALA A 662 -1.68 9.97 -17.15
C ALA A 662 -0.49 10.27 -18.06
N ARG A 663 -0.64 11.22 -18.99
CA ARG A 663 0.41 11.62 -19.93
C ARG A 663 1.62 12.18 -19.21
N ALA A 664 1.41 13.10 -18.27
CA ALA A 664 2.50 13.68 -17.49
C ALA A 664 3.30 12.62 -16.72
N ASN A 665 2.64 11.64 -16.09
CA ASN A 665 3.32 10.56 -15.37
C ASN A 665 4.06 9.59 -16.31
N HIS A 666 3.49 9.29 -17.47
CA HIS A 666 4.13 8.48 -18.50
C HIS A 666 5.36 9.16 -19.11
N GLU A 667 5.26 10.46 -19.39
CA GLU A 667 6.38 11.29 -19.85
C GLU A 667 7.50 11.32 -18.82
N LEU A 668 7.19 11.58 -17.55
CA LEU A 668 8.18 11.54 -16.47
C LEU A 668 8.93 10.19 -16.44
N PHE A 669 8.19 9.08 -16.49
CA PHE A 669 8.79 7.75 -16.55
C PHE A 669 9.69 7.55 -17.77
N LYS A 670 9.23 7.98 -18.95
CA LYS A 670 9.99 7.86 -20.20
C LYS A 670 11.33 8.59 -20.08
N VAL A 671 11.33 9.81 -19.57
CA VAL A 671 12.53 10.63 -19.42
C VAL A 671 13.49 10.03 -18.40
N LEU A 672 13.00 9.58 -17.24
CA LEU A 672 13.84 8.91 -16.24
C LEU A 672 14.46 7.62 -16.76
N ARG A 673 13.73 6.85 -17.57
CA ARG A 673 14.28 5.67 -18.23
C ARG A 673 15.39 6.04 -19.20
N GLN A 674 15.22 7.10 -19.99
CA GLN A 674 16.25 7.58 -20.92
C GLN A 674 17.50 8.08 -20.17
N ILE A 675 17.32 8.79 -19.05
CA ILE A 675 18.43 9.19 -18.17
C ILE A 675 19.19 7.96 -17.67
N ASN A 676 18.48 6.97 -17.10
CA ASN A 676 19.10 5.76 -16.54
C ASN A 676 19.82 4.92 -17.60
N GLN A 677 19.38 5.00 -18.86
CA GLN A 677 20.01 4.32 -20.00
C GLN A 677 21.10 5.17 -20.68
N GLN A 678 21.39 6.38 -20.18
CA GLN A 678 22.31 7.34 -20.80
C GLN A 678 21.96 7.63 -22.27
N ALA A 679 20.67 7.60 -22.61
CA ALA A 679 20.17 7.68 -23.98
C ALA A 679 19.93 9.12 -24.47
N ILE A 680 20.05 10.12 -23.60
CA ILE A 680 19.81 11.53 -23.88
C ILE A 680 20.89 12.39 -23.23
N THR A 681 21.13 13.59 -23.77
CA THR A 681 22.11 14.53 -23.21
C THR A 681 21.60 15.18 -21.92
N PHE A 682 22.48 15.88 -21.20
CA PHE A 682 22.11 16.63 -20.01
C PHE A 682 21.01 17.67 -20.30
N ASN A 683 21.16 18.47 -21.36
CA ASN A 683 20.20 19.51 -21.72
C ASN A 683 18.86 18.91 -22.16
N ASP A 684 18.88 17.85 -22.98
CA ASP A 684 17.66 17.14 -23.38
C ASP A 684 16.88 16.59 -22.18
N ALA A 685 17.61 16.09 -21.17
CA ALA A 685 17.02 15.59 -19.94
C ALA A 685 16.37 16.72 -19.12
N VAL A 686 17.05 17.87 -19.00
CA VAL A 686 16.51 19.06 -18.32
C VAL A 686 15.24 19.56 -19.02
N ASP A 687 15.28 19.75 -20.34
CA ASP A 687 14.13 20.22 -21.13
C ASP A 687 12.94 19.25 -21.04
N SER A 688 13.21 17.95 -21.10
CA SER A 688 12.17 16.93 -21.03
C SER A 688 11.54 16.84 -19.64
N LEU A 689 12.33 17.02 -18.58
CA LEU A 689 11.82 17.10 -17.21
C LEU A 689 11.00 18.39 -17.00
N GLU A 690 11.46 19.53 -17.53
CA GLU A 690 10.69 20.78 -17.51
C GLU A 690 9.35 20.63 -18.25
N HIS A 691 9.36 19.98 -19.41
CA HIS A 691 8.15 19.69 -20.17
C HIS A 691 7.17 18.86 -19.33
N SER A 692 7.64 17.78 -18.70
CA SER A 692 6.82 16.92 -17.85
C SER A 692 6.17 17.68 -16.67
N ILE A 693 6.88 18.64 -16.07
CA ILE A 693 6.35 19.52 -15.01
C ILE A 693 5.16 20.35 -15.51
N ASN A 694 5.17 20.73 -16.78
CA ASN A 694 4.16 21.59 -17.40
C ASN A 694 2.98 20.83 -18.03
N THR A 695 3.12 19.53 -18.34
CA THR A 695 2.07 18.71 -18.97
C THR A 695 0.86 18.44 -18.06
N GLY A 696 1.08 18.17 -16.77
CA GLY A 696 0.07 17.62 -15.86
C GLY A 696 -0.43 18.60 -14.79
N LEU A 697 -1.65 18.40 -14.29
CA LEU A 697 -2.16 19.13 -13.11
C LEU A 697 -1.66 18.54 -11.78
N ILE A 698 -1.44 17.22 -11.75
CA ILE A 698 -1.04 16.42 -10.58
C ILE A 698 0.42 16.01 -10.74
N GLY A 699 1.12 15.86 -9.61
CA GLY A 699 2.45 15.26 -9.56
C GLY A 699 3.60 16.13 -10.04
N LYS A 700 3.35 17.44 -10.12
CA LYS A 700 4.39 18.44 -10.41
C LYS A 700 5.50 18.39 -9.35
N ASP A 701 5.15 18.16 -8.10
CA ASP A 701 6.12 18.23 -7.01
C ASP A 701 7.12 17.06 -7.09
N GLU A 702 6.66 15.87 -7.48
CA GLU A 702 7.51 14.71 -7.80
C GLU A 702 8.38 14.97 -9.03
N ALA A 703 7.83 15.52 -10.12
CA ALA A 703 8.62 15.86 -11.32
C ALA A 703 9.71 16.89 -11.02
N ARG A 704 9.41 17.91 -10.21
CA ARG A 704 10.39 18.91 -9.74
C ARG A 704 11.46 18.30 -8.86
N GLN A 705 11.10 17.34 -8.00
CA GLN A 705 12.07 16.60 -7.21
C GLN A 705 12.99 15.77 -8.11
N GLN A 706 12.48 15.12 -9.14
CA GLN A 706 13.29 14.37 -10.10
C GLN A 706 14.25 15.28 -10.87
N LEU A 707 13.81 16.48 -11.26
CA LEU A 707 14.68 17.51 -11.84
C LEU A 707 15.82 17.88 -10.90
N ALA A 708 15.51 18.16 -9.62
CA ALA A 708 16.54 18.48 -8.63
C ALA A 708 17.53 17.32 -8.40
N ASN A 709 17.03 16.09 -8.28
CA ASN A 709 17.85 14.90 -8.09
C ASN A 709 18.78 14.62 -9.27
N PHE A 710 18.36 14.99 -10.49
CA PHE A 710 19.17 14.85 -11.69
C PHE A 710 20.23 15.95 -11.81
N VAL A 711 19.84 17.21 -11.60
CA VAL A 711 20.71 18.38 -11.85
C VAL A 711 21.71 18.64 -10.73
N LEU A 712 21.29 18.61 -9.46
CA LEU A 712 22.15 19.04 -8.34
C LEU A 712 23.44 18.23 -8.18
N PRO A 713 23.46 16.90 -8.38
CA PRO A 713 24.71 16.13 -8.35
C PRO A 713 25.66 16.46 -9.50
N GLN A 714 25.16 17.03 -10.61
CA GLN A 714 25.94 17.31 -11.82
C GLN A 714 26.59 18.69 -11.82
N LEU A 715 26.35 19.53 -10.81
CA LEU A 715 26.91 20.89 -10.76
C LEU A 715 28.45 20.91 -10.70
N GLY A 716 29.06 19.87 -10.14
CA GLY A 716 30.53 19.70 -10.13
C GLY A 716 31.08 18.92 -11.33
N ASN A 717 30.26 18.58 -12.33
CA ASN A 717 30.71 17.79 -13.48
C ASN A 717 31.30 18.68 -14.57
N ASP A 718 32.62 18.65 -14.72
CA ASP A 718 33.36 19.47 -15.68
C ASP A 718 33.12 19.09 -17.15
N LYS A 719 32.48 17.95 -17.41
CA LYS A 719 32.06 17.55 -18.77
C LYS A 719 30.86 18.35 -19.28
N ILE A 720 30.18 19.10 -18.42
CA ILE A 720 29.00 19.91 -18.77
C ILE A 720 29.41 21.38 -18.78
N ALA A 721 28.99 22.11 -19.82
CA ALA A 721 29.29 23.54 -19.94
C ALA A 721 28.84 24.31 -18.68
N PRO A 722 29.66 25.23 -18.14
CA PRO A 722 29.31 25.99 -16.95
C PRO A 722 27.97 26.74 -17.06
N ASP A 723 27.69 27.33 -18.23
CA ASP A 723 26.43 28.05 -18.48
C ASP A 723 25.20 27.13 -18.45
N ASP A 724 25.34 25.90 -18.96
CA ASP A 724 24.26 24.91 -18.95
C ASP A 724 23.99 24.41 -17.52
N ARG A 725 25.05 24.18 -16.75
CA ARG A 725 24.94 23.86 -15.31
C ARG A 725 24.23 24.98 -14.55
N LEU A 726 24.59 26.23 -14.80
CA LEU A 726 24.01 27.40 -14.14
C LEU A 726 22.52 27.59 -14.52
N LYS A 727 22.18 27.48 -15.81
CA LYS A 727 20.78 27.56 -16.28
C LYS A 727 19.92 26.45 -15.66
N ALA A 728 20.41 25.21 -15.67
CA ALA A 728 19.70 24.07 -15.09
C ALA A 728 19.51 24.25 -13.56
N MET A 729 20.54 24.73 -12.86
CA MET A 729 20.45 25.06 -11.43
C MET A 729 19.39 26.13 -11.15
N GLN A 730 19.38 27.22 -11.92
CA GLN A 730 18.38 28.29 -11.77
C GLN A 730 16.96 27.78 -12.03
N LEU A 731 16.78 26.89 -13.02
CA LEU A 731 15.51 26.23 -13.26
C LEU A 731 15.07 25.38 -12.06
N VAL A 732 15.97 24.57 -11.48
CA VAL A 732 15.70 23.80 -10.25
C VAL A 732 15.25 24.71 -9.12
N LEU A 733 16.00 25.78 -8.84
CA LEU A 733 15.66 26.71 -7.76
C LEU A 733 14.31 27.39 -8.00
N LYS A 734 14.04 27.83 -9.23
CA LYS A 734 12.75 28.42 -9.64
C LYS A 734 11.60 27.44 -9.40
N GLU A 735 11.76 26.19 -9.79
CA GLU A 735 10.71 25.18 -9.67
C GLU A 735 10.52 24.68 -8.24
N LEU A 736 11.58 24.44 -7.48
CA LEU A 736 11.49 24.06 -6.06
C LEU A 736 10.90 25.20 -5.22
N LYS A 737 11.18 26.47 -5.55
CA LYS A 737 10.51 27.62 -4.92
C LYS A 737 9.01 27.61 -5.14
N LYS A 738 8.52 27.18 -6.31
CA LYS A 738 7.09 26.96 -6.53
C LYS A 738 6.55 25.82 -5.68
N THR A 739 7.29 24.71 -5.51
CA THR A 739 6.86 23.61 -4.63
C THR A 739 6.71 24.06 -3.18
N ALA A 740 7.72 24.78 -2.66
CA ALA A 740 7.69 25.35 -1.31
C ALA A 740 6.56 26.36 -1.13
N ALA A 741 6.37 27.27 -2.09
CA ALA A 741 5.28 28.26 -2.03
C ALA A 741 3.88 27.63 -2.06
N ASN A 742 3.70 26.52 -2.78
CA ASN A 742 2.43 25.80 -2.82
C ASN A 742 2.18 24.93 -1.58
N ASN A 743 3.21 24.71 -0.75
CA ASN A 743 3.17 23.82 0.40
C ASN A 743 4.04 24.38 1.54
N PRO A 744 3.73 25.60 2.05
CA PRO A 744 4.60 26.30 2.99
C PRO A 744 4.80 25.53 4.29
N GLN A 745 3.82 24.71 4.71
CA GLN A 745 3.89 23.88 5.92
C GLN A 745 4.55 22.51 5.70
N ASN A 746 5.13 22.25 4.51
CA ASN A 746 5.84 21.00 4.24
C ASN A 746 7.35 21.16 4.48
N THR A 747 7.80 20.81 5.69
CA THR A 747 9.21 20.85 6.07
C THR A 747 10.12 20.10 5.09
N ARG A 748 9.65 18.99 4.50
CA ARG A 748 10.44 18.22 3.52
C ARG A 748 10.73 19.03 2.26
N TYR A 749 9.76 19.79 1.78
CA TYR A 749 9.91 20.60 0.57
C TYR A 749 10.75 21.85 0.84
N LEU A 750 10.64 22.44 2.03
CA LEU A 750 11.54 23.51 2.47
C LEU A 750 12.98 23.01 2.56
N LEU A 751 13.21 21.81 3.09
CA LEU A 751 14.53 21.19 3.12
C LEU A 751 15.10 20.93 1.73
N TRP A 752 14.30 20.43 0.77
CA TRP A 752 14.78 20.26 -0.60
C TRP A 752 15.21 21.58 -1.24
N LEU A 753 14.45 22.66 -1.01
CA LEU A 753 14.81 23.98 -1.50
C LEU A 753 16.08 24.51 -0.81
N ALA A 754 16.20 24.34 0.50
CA ALA A 754 17.38 24.73 1.27
C ALA A 754 18.63 23.97 0.81
N GLN A 755 18.53 22.66 0.63
CA GLN A 755 19.59 21.81 0.08
C GLN A 755 20.02 22.29 -1.31
N ALA A 756 19.06 22.62 -2.18
CA ALA A 756 19.36 23.17 -3.49
C ALA A 756 20.08 24.52 -3.39
N TYR A 757 19.65 25.41 -2.49
CA TYR A 757 20.35 26.67 -2.24
C TYR A 757 21.76 26.46 -1.66
N ASN A 758 21.95 25.51 -0.74
CA ASN A 758 23.28 25.17 -0.21
C ASN A 758 24.23 24.67 -1.30
N ARG A 759 23.72 23.88 -2.26
CA ARG A 759 24.52 23.48 -3.44
C ARG A 759 24.83 24.67 -4.34
N ALA A 760 23.85 25.53 -4.59
CA ALA A 760 24.03 26.74 -5.39
C ALA A 760 24.97 27.76 -4.75
N ALA A 761 25.02 27.83 -3.42
CA ALA A 761 25.86 28.73 -2.66
C ALA A 761 27.37 28.47 -2.83
N ARG A 762 27.74 27.25 -3.26
CA ARG A 762 29.13 26.92 -3.63
C ARG A 762 29.58 27.57 -4.94
N VAL A 763 28.62 27.96 -5.78
CA VAL A 763 28.85 28.66 -7.05
C VAL A 763 28.64 30.16 -6.86
N ASP A 764 27.59 30.55 -6.12
CA ASP A 764 27.22 31.93 -5.87
C ASP A 764 26.79 32.12 -4.40
N PRO A 765 27.63 32.73 -3.56
CA PRO A 765 27.40 32.86 -2.11
C PRO A 765 26.07 33.49 -1.71
N GLN A 766 25.41 34.27 -2.58
CA GLN A 766 24.11 34.90 -2.26
C GLN A 766 23.02 33.88 -1.91
N TYR A 767 23.13 32.65 -2.42
CA TYR A 767 22.15 31.60 -2.14
C TYR A 767 22.25 31.08 -0.69
N ALA A 768 23.37 31.28 0.01
CA ALA A 768 23.50 30.88 1.41
C ALA A 768 22.47 31.58 2.29
N GLN A 769 22.26 32.89 2.08
CA GLN A 769 21.26 33.65 2.82
C GLN A 769 19.82 33.21 2.48
N SER A 770 19.59 32.78 1.23
CA SER A 770 18.31 32.21 0.82
C SER A 770 18.04 30.86 1.49
N ALA A 771 19.08 30.02 1.66
CA ALA A 771 18.99 28.78 2.41
C ALA A 771 18.64 29.02 3.88
N ILE A 772 19.37 29.93 4.56
CA ILE A 772 19.12 30.31 5.97
C ILE A 772 17.66 30.74 6.15
N LYS A 773 17.16 31.61 5.28
CA LYS A 773 15.76 32.08 5.36
C LYS A 773 14.75 30.94 5.27
N VAL A 774 14.93 30.00 4.34
CA VAL A 774 14.03 28.86 4.15
C VAL A 774 14.14 27.87 5.31
N LEU A 775 15.32 27.69 5.87
CA LEU A 775 15.54 26.79 7.01
C LEU A 775 14.93 27.35 8.30
N ASN A 776 14.99 28.67 8.52
CA ASN A 776 14.29 29.29 9.64
C ASN A 776 12.76 29.08 9.54
N GLN A 777 12.19 29.16 8.33
CA GLN A 777 10.78 28.78 8.11
C GLN A 777 10.53 27.30 8.42
N ALA A 778 11.47 26.40 8.07
CA ALA A 778 11.36 24.98 8.37
C ALA A 778 11.41 24.71 9.89
N ILE A 779 12.21 25.47 10.64
CA ILE A 779 12.30 25.41 12.11
C ILE A 779 10.99 25.83 12.76
N GLU A 780 10.35 26.92 12.29
CA GLU A 780 9.05 27.36 12.79
C GLU A 780 7.97 26.26 12.70
N ILE A 781 8.07 25.37 11.70
CA ILE A 781 7.14 24.26 11.49
C ILE A 781 7.55 23.01 12.27
N SER A 782 8.85 22.73 12.39
CA SER A 782 9.35 21.46 12.90
C SER A 782 10.67 21.60 13.66
N GLU A 783 10.62 22.36 14.75
CA GLU A 783 11.75 22.67 15.65
C GLU A 783 12.52 21.43 16.14
N LYS A 784 11.85 20.27 16.26
CA LYS A 784 12.45 19.05 16.81
C LYS A 784 13.21 18.20 15.77
N ARG A 785 13.40 18.69 14.55
CA ARG A 785 14.10 17.96 13.47
C ARG A 785 15.57 18.35 13.38
N ALA A 786 16.44 17.51 13.93
CA ALA A 786 17.90 17.70 13.86
C ALA A 786 18.42 17.94 12.43
N GLY A 787 17.87 17.23 11.43
CA GLY A 787 18.25 17.41 10.02
C GLY A 787 18.05 18.83 9.45
N VAL A 788 17.16 19.64 10.03
CA VAL A 788 16.99 21.05 9.62
C VAL A 788 18.17 21.89 10.08
N TYR A 789 18.67 21.65 11.28
CA TYR A 789 19.81 22.35 11.85
C TYR A 789 21.13 21.93 11.20
N TYR A 790 21.23 20.70 10.67
CA TYR A 790 22.40 20.29 9.88
C TYR A 790 22.53 21.13 8.60
N GLU A 791 21.42 21.30 7.89
CA GLU A 791 21.41 22.11 6.68
C GLU A 791 21.66 23.58 7.02
N LEU A 792 21.19 24.05 8.19
CA LEU A 792 21.38 25.43 8.64
C LEU A 792 22.84 25.70 9.01
N GLY A 793 23.49 24.77 9.70
CA GLY A 793 24.93 24.85 9.98
C GLY A 793 25.74 24.94 8.69
N GLN A 794 25.43 24.12 7.69
CA GLN A 794 26.05 24.22 6.37
C GLN A 794 25.79 25.56 5.69
N SER A 795 24.56 26.08 5.75
CA SER A 795 24.23 27.39 5.17
C SER A 795 25.00 28.52 5.84
N TYR A 796 25.15 28.50 7.17
CA TYR A 796 25.91 29.49 7.91
C TYR A 796 27.40 29.47 7.56
N LEU A 797 28.01 28.29 7.37
CA LEU A 797 29.39 28.21 6.89
C LEU A 797 29.55 28.81 5.49
N LEU A 798 28.62 28.52 4.58
CA LEU A 798 28.62 29.09 3.23
C LEU A 798 28.37 30.60 3.23
N ALA A 799 27.67 31.11 4.25
CA ALA A 799 27.47 32.54 4.49
C ALA A 799 28.61 33.21 5.28
N ASN A 800 29.70 32.48 5.56
CA ASN A 800 30.84 32.95 6.37
C ASN A 800 30.44 33.37 7.80
N GLN A 801 29.51 32.63 8.41
CA GLN A 801 28.98 32.82 9.78
C GLN A 801 29.30 31.60 10.67
N PRO A 802 30.58 31.36 11.01
CA PRO A 802 31.02 30.11 11.63
C PRO A 802 30.48 29.87 13.05
N ASP A 803 30.30 30.92 13.87
CA ASP A 803 29.80 30.76 15.23
C ASP A 803 28.33 30.29 15.25
N GLN A 804 27.50 30.86 14.36
CA GLN A 804 26.10 30.45 14.19
C GLN A 804 25.99 29.04 13.60
N ALA A 805 26.96 28.63 12.77
CA ALA A 805 27.02 27.26 12.27
C ALA A 805 27.25 26.25 13.40
N ILE A 806 28.17 26.55 14.32
CA ILE A 806 28.42 25.72 15.50
C ILE A 806 27.18 25.68 16.40
N GLU A 807 26.56 26.83 16.68
CA GLU A 807 25.35 26.90 17.52
C GLU A 807 24.21 26.04 16.97
N ALA A 808 23.94 26.12 15.65
CA ALA A 808 22.91 25.31 15.02
C ALA A 808 23.21 23.80 15.15
N LEU A 809 24.47 23.39 14.93
CA LEU A 809 24.87 21.98 15.01
C LEU A 809 24.91 21.46 16.46
N GLU A 810 25.32 22.29 17.42
CA GLU A 810 25.24 21.99 18.85
C GLU A 810 23.78 21.76 19.26
N PHE A 811 22.84 22.60 18.80
CA PHE A 811 21.42 22.39 19.04
C PHE A 811 20.91 21.07 18.42
N ALA A 812 21.39 20.72 17.22
CA ALA A 812 21.04 19.46 16.57
C ALA A 812 21.50 18.23 17.37
N VAL A 813 22.68 18.32 18.00
CA VAL A 813 23.19 17.32 18.95
C VAL A 813 22.39 17.32 20.25
N GLN A 814 22.02 18.48 20.79
CA GLN A 814 21.18 18.57 22.00
C GLN A 814 19.79 17.95 21.81
N LEU A 815 19.19 18.07 20.61
CA LEU A 815 17.89 17.46 20.31
C LEU A 815 17.93 15.94 20.52
N ASN A 816 18.95 15.27 19.99
CA ASN A 816 19.20 13.86 20.26
C ASN A 816 20.70 13.56 20.12
N PRO A 817 21.39 13.37 21.26
CA PRO A 817 22.82 13.09 21.27
C PRO A 817 23.20 11.76 20.60
N ASP A 818 22.26 10.83 20.42
CA ASP A 818 22.51 9.51 19.79
C ASP A 818 22.51 9.55 18.26
N ILE A 819 22.13 10.67 17.64
CA ILE A 819 22.14 10.75 16.18
C ILE A 819 23.57 10.94 15.70
N ARG A 820 24.18 9.83 15.23
CA ARG A 820 25.50 9.79 14.59
C ARG A 820 25.71 10.91 13.57
N GLU A 821 24.70 11.24 12.78
CA GLU A 821 24.79 12.28 11.76
C GLU A 821 24.91 13.70 12.33
N SER A 822 24.28 14.01 13.48
CA SER A 822 24.49 15.29 14.20
C SER A 822 25.93 15.41 14.66
N GLN A 823 26.43 14.34 15.28
CA GLN A 823 27.77 14.27 15.85
C GLN A 823 28.83 14.43 14.76
N MET A 824 28.64 13.76 13.63
CA MET A 824 29.52 13.87 12.46
C MET A 824 29.55 15.27 11.89
N ASN A 825 28.38 15.89 11.71
CA ASN A 825 28.31 17.24 11.15
C ASN A 825 28.96 18.26 12.09
N LEU A 826 28.68 18.21 13.39
CA LEU A 826 29.33 19.10 14.36
C LEU A 826 30.84 18.88 14.38
N GLY A 827 31.30 17.62 14.49
CA GLY A 827 32.72 17.27 14.51
C GLY A 827 33.47 17.77 13.29
N SER A 828 32.94 17.54 12.09
CA SER A 828 33.55 18.05 10.84
C SER A 828 33.67 19.57 10.83
N VAL A 829 32.66 20.28 11.34
CA VAL A 829 32.70 21.75 11.40
C VAL A 829 33.70 22.26 12.44
N LEU A 830 33.79 21.61 13.60
CA LEU A 830 34.78 21.96 14.62
C LEU A 830 36.23 21.77 14.12
N ILE A 831 36.49 20.69 13.37
CA ILE A 831 37.80 20.46 12.71
C ILE A 831 38.07 21.53 11.65
N LEU A 832 37.07 21.83 10.81
CA LEU A 832 37.21 22.82 9.74
C LEU A 832 37.59 24.20 10.31
N LEU A 833 37.01 24.56 11.45
CA LEU A 833 37.17 25.86 12.13
C LEU A 833 38.27 25.87 13.22
N ASP A 834 39.08 24.81 13.32
CA ASP A 834 40.18 24.70 14.29
C ASP A 834 39.74 24.85 15.76
N LYS A 835 38.51 24.42 16.09
CA LYS A 835 37.94 24.43 17.45
C LYS A 835 38.24 23.12 18.18
N HIS A 836 39.52 22.85 18.39
CA HIS A 836 40.00 21.54 18.84
C HIS A 836 39.51 21.14 20.24
N ASP A 837 39.46 22.07 21.21
CA ASP A 837 38.97 21.75 22.55
C ASP A 837 37.50 21.27 22.56
N LYS A 838 36.66 21.92 21.73
CA LYS A 838 35.26 21.50 21.54
C LYS A 838 35.18 20.15 20.84
N PHE A 839 36.02 19.92 19.84
CA PHE A 839 36.08 18.63 19.15
C PHE A 839 36.50 17.49 20.10
N ASP A 840 37.43 17.76 21.00
CA ASP A 840 37.90 16.77 21.97
C ASP A 840 36.83 16.42 23.00
N GLY A 841 36.06 17.42 23.46
CA GLY A 841 34.88 17.20 24.29
C GLY A 841 33.81 16.37 23.58
N LEU A 842 33.52 16.69 22.31
CA LEU A 842 32.62 15.91 21.46
C LEU A 842 33.08 14.47 21.31
N LEU A 843 34.36 14.28 20.99
CA LEU A 843 34.98 12.98 20.75
C LEU A 843 34.87 12.09 21.99
N ASN A 844 35.14 12.64 23.18
CA ASN A 844 34.99 11.91 24.45
C ASN A 844 33.54 11.49 24.71
N ASP A 845 32.56 12.36 24.44
CA ASP A 845 31.14 12.03 24.60
C ASP A 845 30.73 10.88 23.66
N VAL A 846 31.06 10.98 22.37
CA VAL A 846 30.67 9.96 21.38
C VAL A 846 31.39 8.63 21.57
N ILE A 847 32.61 8.62 22.11
CA ILE A 847 33.31 7.40 22.54
C ILE A 847 32.55 6.75 23.69
N SER A 848 32.21 7.52 24.73
CA SER A 848 31.55 7.00 25.92
C SER A 848 30.16 6.40 25.63
N ARG A 849 29.50 6.90 24.58
CA ARG A 849 28.15 6.49 24.16
C ARG A 849 28.14 5.52 22.97
N ASP A 850 29.31 5.16 22.44
CA ASP A 850 29.49 4.21 21.34
C ASP A 850 28.69 4.55 20.06
N ILE A 851 28.78 5.79 19.59
CA ILE A 851 27.93 6.30 18.50
C ILE A 851 28.58 6.21 17.12
N LEU A 852 29.91 6.39 17.05
CA LEU A 852 30.64 6.49 15.79
C LEU A 852 31.11 5.12 15.28
N LEU A 853 31.07 4.94 13.96
CA LEU A 853 31.60 3.77 13.27
C LEU A 853 33.04 4.04 12.79
N LEU A 854 33.81 3.00 12.48
CA LEU A 854 35.21 3.17 12.02
C LEU A 854 35.34 4.19 10.87
N GLY A 855 34.44 4.13 9.89
CA GLY A 855 34.45 5.06 8.76
C GLY A 855 34.29 6.54 9.14
N ASP A 856 33.71 6.84 10.31
CA ASP A 856 33.60 8.21 10.83
C ASP A 856 34.92 8.75 11.35
N TYR A 857 35.63 7.92 12.13
CA TYR A 857 36.96 8.25 12.63
C TYR A 857 37.92 8.47 11.47
N LEU A 858 37.87 7.59 10.45
CA LEU A 858 38.69 7.73 9.25
C LEU A 858 38.36 9.02 8.50
N ARG A 859 37.09 9.42 8.44
CA ARG A 859 36.72 10.70 7.84
C ARG A 859 37.30 11.89 8.60
N PHE A 860 37.31 11.88 9.93
CA PHE A 860 37.99 12.93 10.71
C PHE A 860 39.51 12.91 10.53
N VAL A 861 40.11 11.71 10.42
CA VAL A 861 41.53 11.54 10.11
C VAL A 861 41.86 12.19 8.77
N ASP A 862 41.10 11.89 7.71
CA ASP A 862 41.33 12.46 6.38
C ASP A 862 41.25 13.99 6.39
N MET A 863 40.33 14.55 7.20
CA MET A 863 40.24 16.00 7.38
C MET A 863 41.49 16.59 8.02
N TYR A 864 42.05 15.98 9.07
CA TYR A 864 43.30 16.45 9.69
C TYR A 864 44.55 16.17 8.83
N LYS A 865 44.58 15.06 8.09
CA LYS A 865 45.64 14.78 7.08
C LYS A 865 45.69 15.86 6.02
N ASN A 866 44.53 16.29 5.51
CA ASN A 866 44.45 17.39 4.53
C ASN A 866 44.92 18.74 5.10
N LYS A 867 44.88 18.92 6.43
CA LYS A 867 45.45 20.08 7.14
C LYS A 867 46.91 19.86 7.58
N ASN A 868 47.50 18.71 7.24
CA ASN A 868 48.84 18.28 7.63
C ASN A 868 49.06 18.23 9.17
N ASP A 869 48.00 17.94 9.93
CA ASP A 869 48.05 17.85 11.40
C ASP A 869 48.24 16.40 11.86
N VAL A 870 49.49 15.96 11.81
CA VAL A 870 49.88 14.57 12.10
C VAL A 870 49.61 14.18 13.56
N GLN A 871 49.67 15.12 14.50
CA GLN A 871 49.43 14.86 15.93
C GLN A 871 47.96 14.51 16.20
N ARG A 872 47.02 15.22 15.57
CA ARG A 872 45.59 14.91 15.72
C ARG A 872 45.19 13.66 14.95
N VAL A 873 45.84 13.40 13.80
CA VAL A 873 45.73 12.11 13.10
C VAL A 873 46.15 10.96 14.01
N LEU A 874 47.29 11.10 14.71
CA LEU A 874 47.76 10.11 15.67
C LEU A 874 46.72 9.85 16.76
N ARG A 875 46.19 10.89 17.40
CA ARG A 875 45.18 10.76 18.46
C ARG A 875 43.91 10.04 17.98
N LEU A 876 43.43 10.36 16.78
CA LEU A 876 42.25 9.69 16.22
C LEU A 876 42.51 8.20 15.91
N TYR A 877 43.70 7.86 15.42
CA TYR A 877 44.06 6.45 15.24
C TYR A 877 44.24 5.70 16.56
N GLN A 878 44.78 6.35 17.60
CA GLN A 878 44.85 5.78 18.96
C GLN A 878 43.45 5.45 19.49
N VAL A 879 42.52 6.39 19.41
CA VAL A 879 41.11 6.16 19.76
C VAL A 879 40.49 5.05 18.90
N ALA A 880 40.79 5.03 17.60
CA ALA A 880 40.25 4.00 16.70
C ALA A 880 40.75 2.60 17.05
N VAL A 881 42.02 2.41 17.43
CA VAL A 881 42.53 1.08 17.85
C VAL A 881 42.00 0.65 19.23
N GLU A 882 41.69 1.59 20.13
CA GLU A 882 41.01 1.27 21.40
C GLU A 882 39.60 0.71 21.16
N LYS A 883 38.91 1.20 20.11
CA LYS A 883 37.53 0.81 19.81
C LYS A 883 37.42 -0.39 18.86
N PHE A 884 38.29 -0.45 17.85
CA PHE A 884 38.31 -1.46 16.79
C PHE A 884 39.56 -2.33 16.94
N THR A 885 39.68 -2.96 18.11
CA THR A 885 40.87 -3.72 18.53
C THR A 885 41.20 -4.90 17.62
N ASP A 886 40.25 -5.34 16.80
CA ASP A 886 40.34 -6.49 15.90
C ASP A 886 40.58 -6.11 14.43
N ASN A 887 40.75 -4.82 14.11
CA ASN A 887 40.94 -4.36 12.75
C ASN A 887 42.43 -4.08 12.43
N PRO A 888 43.12 -4.95 11.67
CA PRO A 888 44.55 -4.81 11.37
C PRO A 888 44.87 -3.53 10.57
N ASP A 889 43.97 -3.06 9.71
CA ASP A 889 44.22 -1.89 8.85
C ASP A 889 44.36 -0.60 9.65
N VAL A 890 43.65 -0.51 10.79
CA VAL A 890 43.74 0.63 11.71
C VAL A 890 45.11 0.65 12.41
N TYR A 891 45.63 -0.52 12.80
CA TYR A 891 46.97 -0.65 13.37
C TYR A 891 48.08 -0.35 12.36
N VAL A 892 47.94 -0.79 11.10
CA VAL A 892 48.87 -0.40 10.01
C VAL A 892 48.87 1.12 9.84
N SER A 893 47.69 1.74 9.79
CA SER A 893 47.59 3.20 9.64
C SER A 893 48.17 3.95 10.85
N LEU A 894 48.01 3.42 12.06
CA LEU A 894 48.64 3.93 13.27
C LEU A 894 50.17 3.80 13.21
N ALA A 895 50.69 2.66 12.75
CA ALA A 895 52.11 2.43 12.57
C ALA A 895 52.73 3.43 11.56
N GLN A 896 52.07 3.63 10.41
CA GLN A 896 52.46 4.63 9.42
C GLN A 896 52.48 6.05 10.02
N THR A 897 51.51 6.36 10.88
CA THR A 897 51.45 7.68 11.54
C THR A 897 52.58 7.85 12.55
N TYR A 898 52.89 6.85 13.37
CA TYR A 898 54.06 6.89 14.26
C TYR A 898 55.37 7.02 13.50
N LYS A 899 55.50 6.30 12.38
CA LYS A 899 56.66 6.38 11.50
C LYS A 899 56.86 7.79 10.94
N GLN A 900 55.78 8.43 10.50
CA GLN A 900 55.78 9.83 10.06
C GLN A 900 56.24 10.79 11.17
N LEU A 901 56.00 10.46 12.44
CA LEU A 901 56.45 11.22 13.61
C LEU A 901 57.83 10.81 14.14
N SER A 902 58.55 9.91 13.43
CA SER A 902 59.85 9.35 13.85
C SER A 902 59.81 8.56 15.17
N GLU A 903 58.63 8.04 15.54
CA GLU A 903 58.42 7.19 16.71
C GLU A 903 58.55 5.70 16.33
N ASP A 904 59.74 5.31 15.83
CA ASP A 904 59.99 3.99 15.21
C ASP A 904 59.64 2.79 16.11
N THR A 905 59.83 2.94 17.43
CA THR A 905 59.55 1.87 18.40
C THR A 905 58.05 1.60 18.50
N LEU A 906 57.24 2.66 18.56
CA LEU A 906 55.78 2.56 18.61
C LEU A 906 55.20 2.14 17.26
N ALA A 907 55.80 2.59 16.16
CA ALA A 907 55.45 2.14 14.82
C ALA A 907 55.58 0.62 14.68
N LYS A 908 56.73 0.06 15.10
CA LYS A 908 56.97 -1.38 15.10
C LYS A 908 55.96 -2.13 15.98
N GLN A 909 55.69 -1.64 17.19
CA GLN A 909 54.71 -2.27 18.09
C GLN A 909 53.30 -2.30 17.48
N ALA A 910 52.84 -1.20 16.89
CA ALA A 910 51.54 -1.14 16.23
C ALA A 910 51.47 -2.10 15.03
N PHE A 911 52.53 -2.17 14.22
CA PHE A 911 52.60 -3.08 13.07
C PHE A 911 52.64 -4.56 13.49
N GLU A 912 53.35 -4.90 14.56
CA GLU A 912 53.35 -6.26 15.13
C GLU A 912 51.95 -6.69 15.61
N GLN A 913 51.14 -5.77 16.15
CA GLN A 913 49.75 -6.06 16.48
C GLN A 913 48.90 -6.28 15.22
N ALA A 914 49.11 -5.50 14.16
CA ALA A 914 48.45 -5.74 12.88
C ALA A 914 48.76 -7.15 12.34
N LEU A 915 50.03 -7.58 12.38
CA LEU A 915 50.47 -8.91 11.95
C LEU A 915 49.90 -10.04 12.81
N LYS A 916 49.72 -9.82 14.12
CA LYS A 916 49.06 -10.80 14.99
C LYS A 916 47.59 -11.01 14.60
N LEU A 917 46.91 -9.95 14.21
CA LEU A 917 45.52 -10.00 13.77
C LEU A 917 45.39 -10.57 12.35
N LYS A 918 46.35 -10.25 11.48
CA LYS A 918 46.42 -10.75 10.10
C LYS A 918 47.87 -11.02 9.68
N PRO A 919 48.32 -12.29 9.67
CA PRO A 919 49.70 -12.65 9.34
C PRO A 919 50.12 -12.39 7.87
N ASP A 920 49.16 -12.26 6.96
CA ASP A 920 49.33 -12.06 5.52
C ASP A 920 48.99 -10.62 5.08
N LEU A 921 49.68 -9.63 5.64
CA LEU A 921 49.55 -8.24 5.20
C LEU A 921 50.32 -7.99 3.89
N ASP A 922 49.70 -7.25 2.95
CA ASP A 922 50.28 -6.85 1.66
C ASP A 922 51.37 -5.75 1.76
N ILE A 923 51.79 -5.41 2.98
CA ILE A 923 52.79 -4.38 3.30
C ILE A 923 53.80 -5.03 4.24
N SER A 924 55.10 -4.84 4.02
CA SER A 924 56.16 -5.29 4.95
C SER A 924 56.57 -4.17 5.92
N LEU A 925 57.18 -4.54 7.04
CA LEU A 925 57.71 -3.57 8.01
C LEU A 925 58.85 -2.73 7.40
N ASP A 926 59.55 -3.26 6.40
CA ASP A 926 60.63 -2.55 5.69
C ASP A 926 60.09 -1.57 4.63
N ASP A 927 58.84 -1.75 4.18
CA ASP A 927 58.13 -0.81 3.28
C ASP A 927 57.51 0.39 4.03
N LEU A 928 57.62 0.40 5.37
CA LEU A 928 57.03 1.34 6.31
C LEU A 928 58.10 2.27 6.88
#